data_AF-A0A9Y6M637-F1
#
_entry.id   AF-A0A9Y6M637-F1
#
_cell.length_a   1.000
_cell.length_b   1.000
_cell.length_c   1.000
_cell.angle_alpha   90.00
_cell.angle_beta   90.00
_cell.angle_gamma   90.00
#
_symmetry.space_group_name_H-M   'P 1'
#
loop_
_entity.id
_entity.type
_entity.pdbx_description
1 polymer ?
#
loop_
_entity_poly.entity_id
_entity_poly.type
_entity_poly.pdbx_seq_one_letter_code
_entity_poly.pdbx_strand_id
1 'polypeptide(L)'
;MERMSAAATCCYSQPREVSEEHSARSASPSLLMATVGQRVLSRLDDGSGCTSPERVAALWTEEGIGNSRDILQTLDFPLEERLSLADLTLALDNELLVSGNGIHQATLISYKIEIQHLQEVAEQACRERDKVKADLERADRRNLQLVREVDDRHASMETLNQSRIRDLEQDFRDRLTALRSETEQESEALLQHIERERGALQEELQLLRAQEAELQEELCNAVQENGRLEEELNAVKMKLTEAEGSARRLQRDLDQMLSDKFGGLDPSSVGLSHEERFSEIIKEYEQQCRELQDRNDELSSELELLKNQRRNRKCRRRAGATNALSWNQQHSESDSDSDVKHCSSPRVRKKLEPADKAALCSLDDSGPAVSIQTELALEQLKQKHEEELQQLNIQLETQMNYYERSLEKMRQSMEVERKDISQAFKLEISELEEQKSQVEQQVKQLKETVDKLQTQIQHGGGRSNEQERRMQRERAELEQNFAREIGNLVQRLSAEKDQLEAELKLKMDQEVMLVRTQLEEVRSENAALQERLGALQQEVHKMEDEVAKKRRKLEEMEREHERSREEEERLHRENSRYREEVLDLSSRNLQLSTDNAELSTRLRGDQESVRMLHERLATVSKEQEEEHATVRRLQDAALQHEREKLQLQASWTQEKQLLEAELSTSKEKLERQPVLEAELSAVTLKLQWVEEDKAKLLRDADERNTKVEKLQQSVLSLESEAELLRSQLAAISQEKLSHAQDATELQRKLQEAQSRVEELEAGVRKLMREKEELRQALQEQEEQASVTLQEETCKLGVQNQELQHQLSELQVENVKVHKLSEEQKELKSRLSEAEEARIQAQDQAVRADAALSVAQAQHLRQQQEDNSCRDWAEVLQARLMEEQRSRLQLEEELRQQEQKSSSQISTKQDQYEKAMAALQQRAEDVETKLKAVRLLLQEKVEQLKEQLARNAKSSALLKDLYVENSQLMKALQVTEQRQKRAEKKNFLLEEKVGALNKLLRDIVPASLAT
;
A
#
# COMPACT_ATOMS: atom_id res chain seq x y z
N MET A 1 -28.41 -11.45 -42.44
CA MET A 1 -29.15 -12.04 -43.57
C MET A 1 -28.20 -12.91 -44.37
N GLU A 2 -28.73 -13.97 -44.99
CA GLU A 2 -28.09 -14.88 -45.96
C GLU A 2 -26.84 -15.71 -45.58
N ARG A 3 -27.07 -17.04 -45.52
CA ARG A 3 -26.20 -18.17 -45.94
C ARG A 3 -24.82 -18.30 -45.26
N MET A 4 -24.53 -19.40 -44.55
CA MET A 4 -24.55 -20.77 -45.08
C MET A 4 -24.99 -21.82 -44.05
N SER A 5 -25.83 -22.75 -44.49
CA SER A 5 -26.22 -23.96 -43.75
C SER A 5 -25.52 -25.16 -44.39
N ALA A 6 -24.55 -25.76 -43.72
CA ALA A 6 -23.94 -27.01 -44.14
C ALA A 6 -24.69 -28.20 -43.52
N ALA A 7 -25.46 -28.92 -44.35
CA ALA A 7 -26.16 -30.12 -43.92
C ALA A 7 -25.19 -31.30 -43.76
N ALA A 8 -25.32 -32.05 -42.67
CA ALA A 8 -24.60 -33.30 -42.46
C ALA A 8 -25.26 -34.43 -43.28
N THR A 9 -24.75 -34.69 -44.48
CA THR A 9 -25.22 -35.81 -45.32
C THR A 9 -24.63 -37.13 -44.82
N CYS A 10 -25.42 -37.88 -44.05
CA CYS A 10 -25.11 -39.25 -43.67
C CYS A 10 -25.29 -40.18 -44.88
N CYS A 11 -24.20 -40.50 -45.59
CA CYS A 11 -24.23 -41.51 -46.65
C CYS A 11 -24.23 -42.92 -46.06
N TYR A 12 -25.40 -43.55 -46.03
CA TYR A 12 -25.52 -45.01 -45.98
C TYR A 12 -24.96 -45.59 -47.29
N SER A 13 -23.83 -46.30 -47.22
CA SER A 13 -23.42 -47.24 -48.27
C SER A 13 -23.91 -48.65 -47.93
N GLN A 14 -24.75 -49.22 -48.80
CA GLN A 14 -25.12 -50.64 -48.72
C GLN A 14 -23.89 -51.53 -48.94
N PRO A 15 -23.86 -52.74 -48.34
CA PRO A 15 -22.80 -53.69 -48.61
C PRO A 15 -22.89 -54.14 -50.07
N ARG A 16 -21.82 -53.89 -50.83
CA ARG A 16 -21.64 -54.49 -52.14
C ARG A 16 -21.04 -55.87 -51.90
N GLU A 17 -21.66 -56.92 -52.41
CA GLU A 17 -21.12 -58.27 -52.37
C GLU A 17 -19.74 -58.27 -53.05
N VAL A 18 -18.70 -58.47 -52.25
CA VAL A 18 -17.36 -58.82 -52.74
C VAL A 18 -17.37 -60.33 -52.87
N SER A 19 -17.24 -60.82 -54.09
CA SER A 19 -17.10 -62.26 -54.37
C SER A 19 -16.00 -62.86 -53.49
N GLU A 20 -16.22 -64.11 -53.06
CA GLU A 20 -15.30 -64.87 -52.21
C GLU A 20 -13.85 -64.77 -52.70
N GLU A 21 -13.05 -63.94 -52.04
CA GLU A 21 -11.60 -63.98 -52.19
C GLU A 21 -11.16 -65.38 -51.78
N HIS A 22 -10.63 -66.15 -52.73
CA HIS A 22 -10.07 -67.46 -52.43
C HIS A 22 -9.05 -67.30 -51.30
N SER A 23 -9.31 -67.95 -50.18
CA SER A 23 -8.44 -67.95 -49.00
C SER A 23 -7.22 -68.83 -49.29
N ALA A 24 -6.38 -68.37 -50.22
CA ALA A 24 -5.02 -68.81 -50.42
C ALA A 24 -4.24 -68.40 -49.17
N ARG A 25 -4.32 -69.22 -48.13
CA ARG A 25 -3.43 -69.16 -46.98
C ARG A 25 -2.01 -69.32 -47.53
N SER A 26 -1.27 -68.22 -47.62
CA SER A 26 0.19 -68.27 -47.75
C SER A 26 0.75 -68.80 -46.44
N ALA A 27 0.72 -70.13 -46.28
CA ALA A 27 1.52 -70.80 -45.27
C ALA A 27 2.98 -70.44 -45.56
N SER A 28 3.61 -69.72 -44.64
CA SER A 28 5.03 -69.38 -44.75
C SER A 28 5.83 -70.67 -44.95
N PRO A 29 6.73 -70.77 -45.94
CA PRO A 29 7.51 -71.97 -46.16
C PRO A 29 8.28 -72.33 -44.89
N SER A 30 7.99 -73.49 -44.33
CA SER A 30 8.63 -73.96 -43.11
C SER A 30 10.12 -74.17 -43.35
N LEU A 31 10.96 -73.44 -42.60
CA LEU A 31 12.45 -73.43 -42.66
C LEU A 31 13.14 -74.78 -42.36
N LEU A 32 12.41 -75.89 -42.32
CA LEU A 32 12.88 -77.25 -42.02
C LEU A 32 12.74 -78.20 -43.22
N MET A 33 12.82 -77.67 -44.44
CA MET A 33 12.93 -78.44 -45.69
C MET A 33 14.28 -78.17 -46.40
N ALA A 34 15.34 -78.02 -45.61
CA ALA A 34 16.73 -77.97 -46.09
C ALA A 34 17.26 -79.38 -46.46
N THR A 35 16.52 -80.12 -47.28
CA THR A 35 17.06 -81.25 -48.02
C THR A 35 17.93 -80.70 -49.14
N VAL A 36 19.25 -80.87 -49.04
CA VAL A 36 20.23 -80.41 -50.04
C VAL A 36 20.10 -81.27 -51.31
N GLY A 37 19.17 -80.89 -52.16
CA GLY A 37 18.87 -81.48 -53.46
C GLY A 37 18.06 -80.48 -54.26
N GLN A 38 18.28 -80.42 -55.58
CA GLN A 38 17.53 -79.52 -56.44
C GLN A 38 16.10 -80.05 -56.49
N ARG A 39 15.10 -79.24 -56.12
CA ARG A 39 13.68 -79.64 -56.25
C ARG A 39 13.20 -79.21 -57.62
N VAL A 40 12.80 -80.16 -58.43
CA VAL A 40 12.29 -79.93 -59.78
C VAL A 40 10.79 -80.21 -59.78
N LEU A 41 10.04 -79.57 -60.69
CA LEU A 41 8.58 -79.64 -60.80
C LEU A 41 7.83 -78.88 -59.68
N SER A 42 8.42 -77.83 -59.09
CA SER A 42 7.74 -76.98 -58.11
C SER A 42 6.50 -76.28 -58.70
N ARG A 43 6.48 -76.07 -60.03
CA ARG A 43 5.30 -75.63 -60.80
C ARG A 43 4.06 -76.54 -60.63
N LEU A 44 4.26 -77.82 -60.26
CA LEU A 44 3.17 -78.76 -59.99
C LEU A 44 2.78 -78.82 -58.51
N ASP A 45 3.58 -78.24 -57.61
CA ASP A 45 3.33 -78.23 -56.17
C ASP A 45 2.16 -77.28 -55.83
N ASP A 46 1.19 -77.81 -55.09
CA ASP A 46 0.05 -77.09 -54.52
C ASP A 46 0.33 -76.62 -53.07
N GLY A 47 1.56 -76.81 -52.60
CA GLY A 47 2.01 -76.61 -51.22
C GLY A 47 2.03 -77.89 -50.39
N SER A 48 1.70 -79.05 -50.97
CA SER A 48 1.75 -80.37 -50.30
C SER A 48 3.01 -81.19 -50.61
N GLY A 49 3.87 -80.75 -51.53
CA GLY A 49 5.07 -81.49 -51.94
C GLY A 49 4.80 -82.75 -52.78
N CYS A 50 3.53 -83.01 -53.13
CA CYS A 50 3.11 -84.16 -53.92
C CYS A 50 2.16 -83.75 -55.06
N THR A 51 2.18 -84.48 -56.17
CA THR A 51 1.29 -84.26 -57.31
C THR A 51 0.70 -85.58 -57.83
N SER A 52 -0.25 -85.53 -58.78
CA SER A 52 -0.74 -86.77 -59.41
C SER A 52 0.13 -87.19 -60.62
N PRO A 53 0.28 -88.50 -60.90
CA PRO A 53 1.04 -89.01 -62.04
C PRO A 53 0.59 -88.40 -63.37
N GLU A 54 -0.70 -88.14 -63.54
CA GLU A 54 -1.27 -87.54 -64.75
C GLU A 54 -0.88 -86.08 -64.93
N ARG A 55 -0.66 -85.32 -63.85
CA ARG A 55 -0.17 -83.92 -63.95
C ARG A 55 1.29 -83.88 -64.39
N VAL A 56 2.12 -84.82 -63.91
CA VAL A 56 3.51 -84.98 -64.39
C VAL A 56 3.50 -85.44 -65.85
N ALA A 57 2.72 -86.46 -66.17
CA ALA A 57 2.62 -86.99 -67.53
C ALA A 57 2.10 -85.95 -68.53
N ALA A 58 1.10 -85.13 -68.16
CA ALA A 58 0.61 -84.04 -68.97
C ALA A 58 1.70 -82.99 -69.23
N LEU A 59 2.37 -82.51 -68.18
CA LEU A 59 3.46 -81.52 -68.28
C LEU A 59 4.60 -82.00 -69.20
N TRP A 60 5.01 -83.26 -69.06
CA TRP A 60 6.03 -83.86 -69.92
C TRP A 60 5.55 -84.05 -71.37
N THR A 61 4.27 -84.39 -71.56
CA THR A 61 3.68 -84.54 -72.91
C THR A 61 3.54 -83.20 -73.63
N GLU A 62 3.19 -82.12 -72.90
CA GLU A 62 3.14 -80.74 -73.41
C GLU A 62 4.50 -80.27 -73.95
N GLU A 63 5.60 -80.68 -73.30
CA GLU A 63 6.98 -80.40 -73.71
C GLU A 63 7.57 -81.47 -74.65
N GLY A 64 6.74 -82.41 -75.15
CA GLY A 64 7.08 -83.31 -76.26
C GLY A 64 7.50 -84.74 -75.88
N ILE A 65 7.35 -85.16 -74.63
CA ILE A 65 7.68 -86.51 -74.15
C ILE A 65 6.42 -87.40 -74.20
N GLY A 66 6.24 -88.14 -75.30
CA GLY A 66 5.07 -89.01 -75.51
C GLY A 66 5.03 -90.30 -74.67
N ASN A 67 6.18 -90.74 -74.13
CA ASN A 67 6.33 -91.95 -73.31
C ASN A 67 6.39 -91.65 -71.79
N SER A 68 5.74 -90.57 -71.37
CA SER A 68 5.79 -90.05 -69.99
C SER A 68 5.32 -91.04 -68.92
N ARG A 69 4.32 -91.88 -69.22
CA ARG A 69 3.86 -92.96 -68.32
C ARG A 69 4.87 -94.11 -68.22
N ASP A 70 5.47 -94.50 -69.34
CA ASP A 70 6.48 -95.56 -69.39
C ASP A 70 7.73 -95.15 -68.58
N ILE A 71 8.09 -93.86 -68.62
CA ILE A 71 9.17 -93.28 -67.81
C ILE A 71 8.86 -93.36 -66.31
N LEU A 72 7.66 -92.97 -65.88
CA LEU A 72 7.26 -93.10 -64.46
C LEU A 72 7.27 -94.57 -63.99
N GLN A 73 6.79 -95.49 -64.83
CA GLN A 73 6.79 -96.92 -64.54
C GLN A 73 8.21 -97.53 -64.52
N THR A 74 9.13 -97.01 -65.34
CA THR A 74 10.56 -97.43 -65.35
C THR A 74 11.31 -96.95 -64.10
N LEU A 75 10.82 -95.87 -63.48
CA LEU A 75 11.33 -95.30 -62.22
C LEU A 75 10.64 -95.90 -60.97
N ASP A 76 9.93 -97.03 -61.11
CA ASP A 76 9.17 -97.73 -60.06
C ASP A 76 8.09 -96.88 -59.34
N PHE A 77 7.56 -95.83 -59.98
CA PHE A 77 6.45 -95.04 -59.42
C PHE A 77 5.06 -95.60 -59.78
N PRO A 78 4.11 -95.69 -58.82
CA PRO A 78 2.74 -96.11 -59.09
C PRO A 78 1.99 -95.07 -59.92
N LEU A 79 1.12 -95.52 -60.84
CA LEU A 79 0.37 -94.64 -61.74
C LEU A 79 -0.98 -94.20 -61.17
N GLU A 80 -1.38 -94.75 -60.03
CA GLU A 80 -2.68 -94.51 -59.36
C GLU A 80 -2.59 -93.67 -58.07
N GLU A 81 -1.40 -93.51 -57.48
CA GLU A 81 -1.19 -92.81 -56.19
C GLU A 81 -0.49 -91.44 -56.37
N ARG A 82 -0.58 -90.54 -55.39
CA ARG A 82 0.14 -89.24 -55.46
C ARG A 82 1.65 -89.46 -55.37
N LEU A 83 2.38 -88.89 -56.32
CA LEU A 83 3.84 -88.92 -56.38
C LEU A 83 4.43 -87.81 -55.50
N SER A 84 5.40 -88.16 -54.67
CA SER A 84 6.27 -87.21 -53.99
C SER A 84 7.20 -86.54 -55.01
N LEU A 85 7.17 -85.20 -55.08
CA LEU A 85 7.99 -84.44 -56.01
C LEU A 85 9.48 -84.53 -55.66
N ALA A 86 9.80 -84.67 -54.37
CA ALA A 86 11.17 -84.84 -53.89
C ALA A 86 11.74 -86.19 -54.36
N ASP A 87 10.99 -87.28 -54.17
CA ASP A 87 11.45 -88.62 -54.51
C ASP A 87 11.52 -88.82 -56.03
N LEU A 88 10.56 -88.26 -56.78
CA LEU A 88 10.59 -88.24 -58.24
C LEU A 88 11.81 -87.47 -58.76
N THR A 89 12.17 -86.35 -58.14
CA THR A 89 13.37 -85.59 -58.54
C THR A 89 14.65 -86.38 -58.25
N LEU A 90 14.76 -87.01 -57.07
CA LEU A 90 15.91 -87.87 -56.73
C LEU A 90 16.05 -89.06 -57.70
N ALA A 91 14.94 -89.67 -58.13
CA ALA A 91 14.97 -90.74 -59.11
C ALA A 91 15.46 -90.26 -60.50
N LEU A 92 15.01 -89.07 -60.95
CA LEU A 92 15.46 -88.45 -62.20
C LEU A 92 16.94 -88.04 -62.17
N ASP A 93 17.45 -87.58 -61.01
CA ASP A 93 18.86 -87.24 -60.79
C ASP A 93 19.76 -88.48 -60.78
N ASN A 94 19.30 -89.59 -60.17
CA ASN A 94 20.05 -90.85 -60.17
C ASN A 94 20.16 -91.46 -61.58
N GLU A 95 19.09 -91.43 -62.37
CA GLU A 95 19.13 -91.93 -63.75
C GLU A 95 19.96 -91.05 -64.71
N LEU A 96 20.09 -89.75 -64.41
CA LEU A 96 21.02 -88.86 -65.12
C LEU A 96 22.48 -89.40 -65.09
N LEU A 97 22.83 -90.15 -64.04
CA LEU A 97 24.18 -90.69 -63.83
C LEU A 97 24.41 -92.10 -64.44
N VAL A 98 23.37 -92.84 -64.84
CA VAL A 98 23.49 -94.30 -65.09
C VAL A 98 23.17 -94.75 -66.52
N SER A 99 22.08 -94.33 -67.19
CA SER A 99 21.81 -94.77 -68.57
C SER A 99 20.89 -93.86 -69.40
N GLY A 100 20.99 -93.89 -70.74
CA GLY A 100 20.39 -92.88 -71.62
C GLY A 100 19.37 -93.39 -72.64
N ASN A 101 18.20 -92.72 -72.69
CA ASN A 101 17.69 -92.01 -73.88
C ASN A 101 16.31 -91.37 -73.64
N GLY A 102 15.46 -91.96 -72.78
CA GLY A 102 14.14 -91.40 -72.44
C GLY A 102 14.15 -90.56 -71.16
N ILE A 103 14.72 -91.12 -70.09
CA ILE A 103 14.70 -90.50 -68.75
C ILE A 103 15.52 -89.20 -68.74
N HIS A 104 16.70 -89.16 -69.38
CA HIS A 104 17.49 -87.92 -69.53
C HIS A 104 16.73 -86.78 -70.20
N GLN A 105 15.89 -87.08 -71.20
CA GLN A 105 15.06 -86.06 -71.86
C GLN A 105 14.00 -85.54 -70.89
N ALA A 106 13.36 -86.41 -70.09
CA ALA A 106 12.44 -86.00 -69.04
C ALA A 106 13.12 -85.19 -67.92
N THR A 107 14.30 -85.59 -67.46
CA THR A 107 15.09 -84.86 -66.46
C THR A 107 15.45 -83.45 -66.97
N LEU A 108 16.07 -83.33 -68.15
CA LEU A 108 16.45 -82.05 -68.74
C LEU A 108 15.26 -81.12 -69.02
N ILE A 109 14.14 -81.68 -69.50
CA ILE A 109 12.90 -80.90 -69.71
C ILE A 109 12.32 -80.45 -68.36
N SER A 110 12.32 -81.30 -67.34
CA SER A 110 11.86 -80.93 -65.99
C SER A 110 12.70 -79.77 -65.42
N TYR A 111 14.03 -79.83 -65.53
CA TYR A 111 14.93 -78.75 -65.15
C TYR A 111 14.71 -77.47 -65.96
N LYS A 112 14.46 -77.57 -67.27
CA LYS A 112 14.12 -76.41 -68.13
C LYS A 112 12.83 -75.73 -67.65
N ILE A 113 11.76 -76.49 -67.40
CA ILE A 113 10.48 -75.98 -66.92
C ILE A 113 10.65 -75.33 -65.54
N GLU A 114 11.42 -75.95 -64.66
CA GLU A 114 11.71 -75.43 -63.31
C GLU A 114 12.41 -74.07 -63.38
N ILE A 115 13.46 -73.95 -64.20
CA ILE A 115 14.16 -72.68 -64.40
C ILE A 115 13.22 -71.60 -64.95
N GLN A 116 12.35 -71.94 -65.90
CA GLN A 116 11.35 -71.01 -66.44
C GLN A 116 10.33 -70.57 -65.39
N HIS A 117 9.80 -71.51 -64.59
CA HIS A 117 8.85 -71.19 -63.54
C HIS A 117 9.47 -70.31 -62.43
N LEU A 118 10.69 -70.63 -61.99
CA LEU A 118 11.42 -69.82 -61.01
C LEU A 118 11.74 -68.42 -61.54
N GLN A 119 11.99 -68.26 -62.85
CA GLN A 119 12.12 -66.95 -63.48
C GLN A 119 10.80 -66.16 -63.43
N GLU A 120 9.67 -66.76 -63.82
CA GLU A 120 8.34 -66.12 -63.75
C GLU A 120 7.98 -65.67 -62.32
N VAL A 121 8.22 -66.54 -61.33
CA VAL A 121 7.99 -66.25 -59.90
C VAL A 121 8.92 -65.14 -59.40
N ALA A 122 10.20 -65.16 -59.77
CA ALA A 122 11.14 -64.10 -59.40
C ALA A 122 10.79 -62.74 -60.04
N GLU A 123 10.34 -62.72 -61.29
CA GLU A 123 9.85 -61.51 -61.94
C GLU A 123 8.58 -60.99 -61.27
N GLN A 124 7.63 -61.87 -60.92
CA GLN A 124 6.41 -61.49 -60.22
C GLN A 124 6.71 -60.90 -58.83
N ALA A 125 7.59 -61.54 -58.05
CA ALA A 125 8.06 -61.02 -56.78
C ALA A 125 8.77 -59.65 -56.93
N CYS A 126 9.52 -59.43 -58.02
CA CYS A 126 10.10 -58.13 -58.32
C CYS A 126 9.02 -57.06 -58.62
N ARG A 127 8.00 -57.39 -59.42
CA ARG A 127 6.87 -56.49 -59.72
C ARG A 127 6.10 -56.10 -58.45
N GLU A 128 5.85 -57.07 -57.55
CA GLU A 128 5.19 -56.85 -56.27
C GLU A 128 6.03 -55.98 -55.33
N ARG A 129 7.32 -56.31 -55.18
CA ARG A 129 8.29 -55.50 -54.42
C ARG A 129 8.31 -54.05 -54.92
N ASP A 130 8.38 -53.83 -56.22
CA ASP A 130 8.50 -52.49 -56.79
C ASP A 130 7.18 -51.70 -56.72
N LYS A 131 6.03 -52.39 -56.79
CA LYS A 131 4.73 -51.81 -56.43
C LYS A 131 4.70 -51.37 -54.96
N VAL A 132 5.08 -52.24 -54.03
CA VAL A 132 5.11 -51.93 -52.59
C VAL A 132 6.08 -50.79 -52.27
N LYS A 133 7.26 -50.73 -52.93
CA LYS A 133 8.17 -49.57 -52.83
C LYS A 133 7.51 -48.29 -53.31
N ALA A 134 6.84 -48.30 -54.47
CA ALA A 134 6.16 -47.12 -54.99
C ALA A 134 4.95 -46.70 -54.13
N ASP A 135 4.26 -47.66 -53.49
CA ASP A 135 3.19 -47.40 -52.53
C ASP A 135 3.77 -46.78 -51.23
N LEU A 136 4.88 -47.30 -50.72
CA LEU A 136 5.61 -46.76 -49.56
C LEU A 136 6.11 -45.33 -49.83
N GLU A 137 6.79 -45.09 -50.96
CA GLU A 137 7.23 -43.74 -51.34
C GLU A 137 6.06 -42.75 -51.43
N ARG A 138 4.87 -43.19 -51.85
CA ARG A 138 3.67 -42.35 -51.91
C ARG A 138 3.10 -42.09 -50.51
N ALA A 139 3.20 -43.04 -49.59
CA ALA A 139 2.87 -42.84 -48.17
C ALA A 139 3.86 -41.87 -47.51
N ASP A 140 5.17 -42.04 -47.72
CA ASP A 140 6.22 -41.18 -47.15
C ASP A 140 6.11 -39.73 -47.63
N ARG A 141 5.89 -39.53 -48.94
CA ARG A 141 5.61 -38.17 -49.49
C ARG A 141 4.40 -37.52 -48.83
N ARG A 142 3.36 -38.29 -48.53
CA ARG A 142 2.14 -37.80 -47.86
C ARG A 142 2.39 -37.51 -46.37
N ASN A 143 3.15 -38.34 -45.69
CA ASN A 143 3.56 -38.12 -44.30
C ASN A 143 4.43 -36.85 -44.20
N LEU A 144 5.38 -36.65 -45.10
CA LEU A 144 6.19 -35.42 -45.17
C LEU A 144 5.35 -34.16 -45.46
N GLN A 145 4.27 -34.27 -46.25
CA GLN A 145 3.32 -33.17 -46.42
C GLN A 145 2.55 -32.87 -45.13
N LEU A 146 2.04 -33.89 -44.44
CA LEU A 146 1.34 -33.72 -43.16
C LEU A 146 2.23 -33.11 -42.07
N VAL A 147 3.50 -33.54 -41.98
CA VAL A 147 4.49 -32.95 -41.06
C VAL A 147 4.67 -31.46 -41.37
N ARG A 148 4.90 -31.09 -42.64
CA ARG A 148 5.03 -29.67 -43.03
C ARG A 148 3.78 -28.85 -42.72
N GLU A 149 2.59 -29.36 -43.01
CA GLU A 149 1.36 -28.64 -42.65
C GLU A 149 1.15 -28.50 -41.13
N VAL A 150 1.71 -29.42 -40.33
CA VAL A 150 1.69 -29.33 -38.86
C VAL A 150 2.71 -28.29 -38.40
N ASP A 151 3.91 -28.27 -38.97
CA ASP A 151 4.95 -27.26 -38.69
C ASP A 151 4.48 -25.84 -39.08
N ASP A 152 3.89 -25.67 -40.26
CA ASP A 152 3.32 -24.40 -40.73
C ASP A 152 2.20 -23.89 -39.81
N ARG A 153 1.36 -24.80 -39.29
CA ARG A 153 0.30 -24.46 -38.31
C ARG A 153 0.88 -24.09 -36.95
N HIS A 154 1.90 -24.78 -36.48
CA HIS A 154 2.60 -24.42 -35.23
C HIS A 154 3.29 -23.06 -35.37
N ALA A 155 4.04 -22.81 -36.44
CA ALA A 155 4.68 -21.51 -36.70
C ALA A 155 3.64 -20.36 -36.79
N SER A 156 2.50 -20.60 -37.43
CA SER A 156 1.38 -19.64 -37.48
C SER A 156 0.76 -19.39 -36.10
N MET A 157 0.65 -20.42 -35.27
CA MET A 157 0.12 -20.31 -33.90
C MET A 157 1.09 -19.61 -32.96
N GLU A 158 2.39 -19.91 -33.06
CA GLU A 158 3.45 -19.27 -32.30
C GLU A 158 3.58 -17.80 -32.65
N THR A 159 3.56 -17.43 -33.93
CA THR A 159 3.62 -16.02 -34.35
C THR A 159 2.40 -15.23 -33.88
N LEU A 160 1.19 -15.81 -33.92
CA LEU A 160 -0.04 -15.22 -33.37
C LEU A 160 0.02 -15.08 -31.84
N ASN A 161 0.54 -16.09 -31.13
CA ASN A 161 0.71 -16.04 -29.68
C ASN A 161 1.76 -14.99 -29.29
N GLN A 162 2.87 -14.90 -30.02
CA GLN A 162 3.90 -13.88 -29.82
C GLN A 162 3.35 -12.47 -30.07
N SER A 163 2.56 -12.23 -31.13
CA SER A 163 1.96 -10.92 -31.35
C SER A 163 0.99 -10.58 -30.23
N ARG A 164 0.11 -11.51 -29.85
CA ARG A 164 -0.84 -11.31 -28.74
C ARG A 164 -0.15 -11.02 -27.40
N ILE A 165 1.00 -11.65 -27.12
CA ILE A 165 1.80 -11.34 -25.92
C ILE A 165 2.38 -9.93 -26.03
N ARG A 166 2.96 -9.53 -27.17
CA ARG A 166 3.48 -8.17 -27.39
C ARG A 166 2.39 -7.11 -27.24
N ASP A 167 1.19 -7.36 -27.80
CA ASP A 167 0.05 -6.45 -27.71
C ASP A 167 -0.40 -6.29 -26.25
N LEU A 168 -0.48 -7.39 -25.49
CA LEU A 168 -0.79 -7.34 -24.04
C LEU A 168 0.30 -6.64 -23.23
N GLU A 169 1.58 -6.91 -23.51
CA GLU A 169 2.69 -6.19 -22.88
C GLU A 169 2.64 -4.69 -23.19
N GLN A 170 2.25 -4.31 -24.41
CA GLN A 170 2.11 -2.93 -24.81
C GLN A 170 0.92 -2.27 -24.09
N ASP A 171 -0.24 -2.91 -24.05
CA ASP A 171 -1.39 -2.50 -23.24
C ASP A 171 -1.01 -2.27 -21.76
N PHE A 172 -0.18 -3.15 -21.18
CA PHE A 172 0.30 -2.98 -19.80
C PHE A 172 1.32 -1.83 -19.66
N ARG A 173 2.24 -1.65 -20.61
CA ARG A 173 3.16 -0.50 -20.64
C ARG A 173 2.40 0.81 -20.74
N ASP A 174 1.41 0.89 -21.63
CA ASP A 174 0.63 2.10 -21.88
C ASP A 174 -0.29 2.45 -20.70
N ARG A 175 -0.82 1.44 -20.00
CA ARG A 175 -1.52 1.65 -18.72
C ARG A 175 -0.57 2.11 -17.61
N LEU A 176 0.66 1.59 -17.55
CA LEU A 176 1.65 2.00 -16.56
C LEU A 176 2.18 3.41 -16.81
N THR A 177 2.35 3.84 -18.07
CA THR A 177 2.72 5.22 -18.40
C THR A 177 1.56 6.17 -18.14
N ALA A 178 0.33 5.81 -18.49
CA ALA A 178 -0.86 6.59 -18.16
C ALA A 178 -1.06 6.75 -16.65
N LEU A 179 -0.94 5.67 -15.86
CA LEU A 179 -1.03 5.76 -14.39
C LEU A 179 0.08 6.63 -13.80
N ARG A 180 1.31 6.56 -14.33
CA ARG A 180 2.41 7.44 -13.90
C ARG A 180 2.08 8.90 -14.18
N SER A 181 1.62 9.23 -15.39
CA SER A 181 1.25 10.61 -15.72
C SER A 181 0.02 11.11 -14.96
N GLU A 182 -0.97 10.25 -14.66
CA GLU A 182 -2.07 10.56 -13.72
C GLU A 182 -1.48 10.91 -12.33
N THR A 183 -0.58 10.08 -11.76
CA THR A 183 0.02 10.36 -10.44
C THR A 183 0.97 11.56 -10.42
N GLU A 184 1.68 11.83 -11.51
CA GLU A 184 2.54 13.02 -11.65
C GLU A 184 1.66 14.30 -11.68
N GLN A 185 0.57 14.29 -12.45
CA GLN A 185 -0.40 15.39 -12.48
C GLN A 185 -1.11 15.61 -11.13
N GLU A 186 -1.49 14.55 -10.43
CA GLU A 186 -2.05 14.65 -9.07
C GLU A 186 -1.04 15.24 -8.08
N SER A 187 0.23 14.81 -8.14
CA SER A 187 1.30 15.36 -7.31
C SER A 187 1.58 16.83 -7.62
N GLU A 188 1.63 17.22 -8.89
CA GLU A 188 1.78 18.63 -9.30
C GLU A 188 0.59 19.48 -8.86
N ALA A 189 -0.65 18.98 -8.98
CA ALA A 189 -1.84 19.67 -8.54
C ALA A 189 -1.87 19.88 -7.02
N LEU A 190 -1.44 18.88 -6.23
CA LEU A 190 -1.28 18.97 -4.78
C LEU A 190 -0.19 19.98 -4.38
N LEU A 191 0.97 19.94 -5.03
CA LEU A 191 2.04 20.93 -4.80
C LEU A 191 1.56 22.35 -5.07
N GLN A 192 0.90 22.59 -6.20
CA GLN A 192 0.31 23.90 -6.50
C GLN A 192 -0.83 24.29 -5.53
N HIS A 193 -1.52 23.34 -4.90
CA HIS A 193 -2.51 23.64 -3.86
C HIS A 193 -1.82 24.18 -2.61
N ILE A 194 -0.81 23.45 -2.14
CA ILE A 194 0.02 23.80 -0.98
C ILE A 194 0.72 25.16 -1.19
N GLU A 195 1.22 25.43 -2.41
CA GLU A 195 1.82 26.72 -2.76
C GLU A 195 0.80 27.88 -2.69
N ARG A 196 -0.43 27.67 -3.15
CA ARG A 196 -1.50 28.69 -3.06
C ARG A 196 -1.94 28.94 -1.62
N GLU A 197 -2.07 27.89 -0.81
CA GLU A 197 -2.39 28.02 0.63
C GLU A 197 -1.26 28.71 1.39
N ARG A 198 -0.01 28.34 1.12
CA ARG A 198 1.18 29.01 1.68
C ARG A 198 1.21 30.49 1.28
N GLY A 199 0.90 30.82 0.03
CA GLY A 199 0.79 32.20 -0.44
C GLY A 199 -0.28 32.99 0.31
N ALA A 200 -1.50 32.44 0.42
CA ALA A 200 -2.59 33.08 1.17
C ALA A 200 -2.24 33.28 2.65
N LEU A 201 -1.65 32.29 3.31
CA LEU A 201 -1.18 32.41 4.70
C LEU A 201 -0.06 33.46 4.85
N GLN A 202 0.81 33.62 3.84
CA GLN A 202 1.81 34.69 3.84
C GLN A 202 1.20 36.08 3.64
N GLU A 203 0.14 36.22 2.83
CA GLU A 203 -0.63 37.46 2.69
C GLU A 203 -1.37 37.82 3.98
N GLU A 204 -2.02 36.85 4.64
CA GLU A 204 -2.67 37.03 5.95
C GLU A 204 -1.66 37.43 7.04
N LEU A 205 -0.49 36.79 7.09
CA LEU A 205 0.59 37.17 8.01
C LEU A 205 1.14 38.58 7.74
N GLN A 206 1.19 39.02 6.49
CA GLN A 206 1.56 40.40 6.15
C GLN A 206 0.49 41.40 6.60
N LEU A 207 -0.80 41.08 6.40
CA LEU A 207 -1.91 41.91 6.85
C LEU A 207 -1.93 42.05 8.39
N LEU A 208 -1.76 40.95 9.12
CA LEU A 208 -1.69 40.95 10.58
C LEU A 208 -0.50 41.77 11.11
N ARG A 209 0.67 41.69 10.45
CA ARG A 209 1.82 42.54 10.80
C ARG A 209 1.59 44.03 10.51
N ALA A 210 0.85 44.36 9.45
CA ALA A 210 0.47 45.74 9.17
C ALA A 210 -0.49 46.28 10.26
N GLN A 211 -1.50 45.49 10.64
CA GLN A 211 -2.41 45.83 11.74
C GLN A 211 -1.69 45.93 13.09
N GLU A 212 -0.72 45.06 13.36
CA GLU A 212 0.12 45.17 14.56
C GLU A 212 0.92 46.48 14.58
N ALA A 213 1.49 46.89 13.45
CA ALA A 213 2.19 48.16 13.33
C ALA A 213 1.26 49.38 13.49
N GLU A 214 0.07 49.35 12.89
CA GLU A 214 -0.97 50.38 13.07
C GLU A 214 -1.37 50.52 14.55
N LEU A 215 -1.65 49.42 15.24
CA LEU A 215 -1.99 49.40 16.67
C LEU A 215 -0.82 49.86 17.57
N GLN A 216 0.42 49.55 17.20
CA GLN A 216 1.61 50.05 17.90
C GLN A 216 1.78 51.57 17.73
N GLU A 217 1.45 52.12 16.56
CA GLU A 217 1.45 53.58 16.31
C GLU A 217 0.32 54.27 17.09
N GLU A 218 -0.90 53.73 17.07
CA GLU A 218 -2.03 54.22 17.88
C GLU A 218 -1.71 54.23 19.38
N LEU A 219 -1.08 53.16 19.89
CA LEU A 219 -0.63 53.09 21.28
C LEU A 219 0.43 54.15 21.59
N CYS A 220 1.41 54.36 20.71
CA CYS A 220 2.41 55.42 20.86
C CYS A 220 1.76 56.81 20.91
N ASN A 221 0.79 57.07 20.03
CA ASN A 221 0.06 58.34 19.99
C ASN A 221 -0.76 58.56 21.27
N ALA A 222 -1.47 57.54 21.76
CA ALA A 222 -2.22 57.60 23.01
C ALA A 222 -1.31 57.80 24.25
N VAL A 223 -0.10 57.24 24.24
CA VAL A 223 0.91 57.49 25.29
C VAL A 223 1.41 58.94 25.24
N GLN A 224 1.66 59.50 24.05
CA GLN A 224 2.05 60.90 23.90
C GLN A 224 0.94 61.87 24.35
N GLU A 225 -0.33 61.59 24.02
CA GLU A 225 -1.46 62.40 24.50
C GLU A 225 -1.63 62.32 26.02
N ASN A 226 -1.51 61.14 26.63
CA ASN A 226 -1.51 61.01 28.09
C ASN A 226 -0.38 61.85 28.73
N GLY A 227 0.83 61.83 28.15
CA GLY A 227 1.94 62.68 28.60
C GLY A 227 1.60 64.18 28.57
N ARG A 228 1.02 64.66 27.46
CA ARG A 228 0.55 66.06 27.34
C ARG A 228 -0.54 66.40 28.36
N LEU A 229 -1.52 65.51 28.56
CA LEU A 229 -2.58 65.69 29.54
C LEU A 229 -2.05 65.70 30.98
N GLU A 230 -1.03 64.90 31.29
CA GLU A 230 -0.33 64.95 32.58
C GLU A 230 0.42 66.28 32.78
N GLU A 231 1.09 66.80 31.75
CA GLU A 231 1.73 68.12 31.77
C GLU A 231 0.72 69.25 32.00
N GLU A 232 -0.40 69.25 31.26
CA GLU A 232 -1.50 70.21 31.45
C GLU A 232 -2.12 70.12 32.85
N LEU A 233 -2.41 68.91 33.31
CA LEU A 233 -2.92 68.66 34.66
C LEU A 233 -1.96 69.19 35.73
N ASN A 234 -0.65 69.00 35.54
CA ASN A 234 0.37 69.53 36.44
C ASN A 234 0.46 71.06 36.38
N ALA A 235 0.35 71.67 35.19
CA ALA A 235 0.28 73.12 35.05
C ALA A 235 -0.97 73.71 35.72
N VAL A 236 -2.13 73.04 35.64
CA VAL A 236 -3.36 73.43 36.33
C VAL A 236 -3.22 73.27 37.85
N LYS A 237 -2.63 72.17 38.35
CA LYS A 237 -2.31 72.01 39.78
C LYS A 237 -1.41 73.14 40.29
N MET A 238 -0.37 73.52 39.55
CA MET A 238 0.49 74.63 39.95
C MET A 238 -0.28 75.96 40.01
N LYS A 239 -1.08 76.29 38.98
CA LYS A 239 -1.97 77.47 38.99
C LYS A 239 -2.96 77.45 40.15
N LEU A 240 -3.52 76.30 40.50
CA LEU A 240 -4.40 76.12 41.66
C LEU A 240 -3.64 76.44 42.95
N THR A 241 -2.42 75.91 43.15
CA THR A 241 -1.62 76.23 44.35
C THR A 241 -1.19 77.71 44.42
N GLU A 242 -0.91 78.35 43.26
CA GLU A 242 -0.63 79.78 43.18
C GLU A 242 -1.87 80.61 43.55
N ALA A 243 -3.06 80.20 43.11
CA ALA A 243 -4.35 80.82 43.46
C ALA A 243 -4.76 80.59 44.93
N GLU A 244 -4.55 79.38 45.48
CA GLU A 244 -4.71 79.13 46.91
C GLU A 244 -3.76 80.01 47.74
N GLY A 245 -2.51 80.18 47.29
CA GLY A 245 -1.53 81.07 47.92
C GLY A 245 -1.93 82.55 47.86
N SER A 246 -2.61 83.00 46.79
CA SER A 246 -3.17 84.35 46.72
C SER A 246 -4.41 84.50 47.60
N ALA A 247 -5.30 83.52 47.66
CA ALA A 247 -6.46 83.51 48.56
C ALA A 247 -6.03 83.55 50.03
N ARG A 248 -5.03 82.74 50.43
CA ARG A 248 -4.45 82.77 51.79
C ARG A 248 -3.73 84.09 52.12
N ARG A 249 -3.20 84.81 51.12
CA ARG A 249 -2.68 86.18 51.30
C ARG A 249 -3.83 87.15 51.55
N LEU A 250 -4.81 87.21 50.65
CA LEU A 250 -5.98 88.08 50.77
C LEU A 250 -6.76 87.84 52.06
N GLN A 251 -6.84 86.60 52.54
CA GLN A 251 -7.46 86.29 53.82
C GLN A 251 -6.64 86.84 55.01
N ARG A 252 -5.31 86.69 55.01
CA ARG A 252 -4.46 87.35 56.01
C ARG A 252 -4.53 88.87 55.96
N ASP A 253 -4.63 89.46 54.77
CA ASP A 253 -4.77 90.91 54.59
C ASP A 253 -6.13 91.41 55.10
N LEU A 254 -7.20 90.60 54.92
CA LEU A 254 -8.52 90.84 55.49
C LEU A 254 -8.49 90.71 57.02
N ASP A 255 -7.90 89.65 57.56
CA ASP A 255 -7.75 89.43 59.01
C ASP A 255 -6.92 90.55 59.66
N GLN A 256 -5.85 91.01 58.99
CA GLN A 256 -5.07 92.17 59.41
C GLN A 256 -5.90 93.46 59.36
N MET A 257 -6.66 93.71 58.29
CA MET A 257 -7.57 94.88 58.24
C MET A 257 -8.68 94.83 59.30
N LEU A 258 -9.17 93.63 59.64
CA LEU A 258 -10.12 93.45 60.74
C LEU A 258 -9.42 93.70 62.08
N SER A 259 -8.20 93.21 62.28
CA SER A 259 -7.37 93.52 63.45
C SER A 259 -7.01 95.01 63.56
N ASP A 260 -6.78 95.71 62.45
CA ASP A 260 -6.42 97.14 62.47
C ASP A 260 -7.66 98.03 62.71
N LYS A 261 -8.84 97.60 62.26
CA LYS A 261 -10.11 98.34 62.46
C LYS A 261 -10.84 98.00 63.75
N PHE A 262 -10.68 96.78 64.26
CA PHE A 262 -11.41 96.27 65.44
C PHE A 262 -10.49 95.74 66.54
N GLY A 263 -9.27 95.28 66.25
CA GLY A 263 -8.28 94.83 67.25
C GLY A 263 -7.59 95.96 68.03
N GLY A 264 -7.92 97.22 67.75
CA GLY A 264 -7.70 98.33 68.68
C GLY A 264 -8.63 98.32 69.90
N LEU A 265 -9.64 97.42 69.93
CA LEU A 265 -10.44 97.14 71.11
C LEU A 265 -9.69 96.16 72.01
N ASP A 266 -9.16 96.70 73.11
CA ASP A 266 -8.67 95.91 74.24
C ASP A 266 -9.75 94.88 74.68
N PRO A 267 -9.45 93.56 74.73
CA PRO A 267 -10.41 92.52 75.11
C PRO A 267 -11.02 92.71 76.51
N SER A 268 -10.45 93.59 77.34
CA SER A 268 -10.95 93.96 78.66
C SER A 268 -12.09 95.00 78.65
N SER A 269 -12.38 95.64 77.50
CA SER A 269 -13.35 96.73 77.43
C SER A 269 -14.80 96.22 77.30
N VAL A 270 -15.44 96.04 78.46
CA VAL A 270 -16.83 95.58 78.63
C VAL A 270 -17.82 96.43 77.80
N GLY A 271 -18.24 95.88 76.66
CA GLY A 271 -19.18 96.50 75.73
C GLY A 271 -19.93 95.46 74.92
N LEU A 272 -20.93 94.83 75.55
CA LEU A 272 -21.80 93.76 75.02
C LEU A 272 -22.04 93.89 73.51
N SER A 273 -21.67 92.84 72.76
CA SER A 273 -21.81 92.82 71.30
C SER A 273 -23.27 93.03 70.91
N HIS A 274 -23.50 93.71 69.77
CA HIS A 274 -24.84 93.82 69.20
C HIS A 274 -25.50 92.43 69.02
N GLU A 275 -24.69 91.40 68.79
CA GLU A 275 -25.09 90.00 68.62
C GLU A 275 -25.66 89.38 69.91
N GLU A 276 -25.14 89.75 71.07
CA GLU A 276 -25.69 89.35 72.38
C GLU A 276 -27.03 90.05 72.64
N ARG A 277 -27.13 91.35 72.32
CA ARG A 277 -28.39 92.11 72.45
C ARG A 277 -29.48 91.60 71.52
N PHE A 278 -29.15 91.25 70.28
CA PHE A 278 -30.11 90.59 69.39
C PHE A 278 -30.48 89.20 69.90
N SER A 279 -29.53 88.45 70.47
CA SER A 279 -29.81 87.15 71.09
C SER A 279 -30.74 87.26 72.31
N GLU A 280 -30.59 88.29 73.15
CA GLU A 280 -31.49 88.57 74.27
C GLU A 280 -32.89 88.97 73.78
N ILE A 281 -32.98 89.90 72.83
CA ILE A 281 -34.26 90.32 72.23
C ILE A 281 -34.98 89.13 71.57
N ILE A 282 -34.25 88.28 70.83
CA ILE A 282 -34.81 87.07 70.22
C ILE A 282 -35.34 86.11 71.31
N LYS A 283 -34.58 85.89 72.40
CA LYS A 283 -35.02 85.05 73.52
C LYS A 283 -36.26 85.62 74.22
N GLU A 284 -36.34 86.95 74.41
CA GLU A 284 -37.53 87.61 74.98
C GLU A 284 -38.75 87.46 74.06
N TYR A 285 -38.60 87.64 72.74
CA TYR A 285 -39.69 87.43 71.78
C TYR A 285 -40.09 85.95 71.67
N GLU A 286 -39.14 85.01 71.68
CA GLU A 286 -39.44 83.57 71.75
C GLU A 286 -40.21 83.21 73.02
N GLN A 287 -39.82 83.79 74.16
CA GLN A 287 -40.50 83.53 75.43
C GLN A 287 -41.90 84.14 75.46
N GLN A 288 -42.10 85.35 74.92
CA GLN A 288 -43.43 85.94 74.73
C GLN A 288 -44.30 85.10 73.77
N CYS A 289 -43.73 84.56 72.69
CA CYS A 289 -44.43 83.63 71.80
C CYS A 289 -44.85 82.35 72.51
N ARG A 290 -43.98 81.76 73.36
CA ARG A 290 -44.33 80.58 74.18
C ARG A 290 -45.41 80.89 75.19
N GLU A 291 -45.32 81.99 75.95
CA GLU A 291 -46.36 82.39 76.92
C GLU A 291 -47.72 82.68 76.25
N LEU A 292 -47.72 83.24 75.05
CA LEU A 292 -48.94 83.43 74.27
C LEU A 292 -49.50 82.10 73.75
N GLN A 293 -48.63 81.17 73.35
CA GLN A 293 -49.03 79.83 72.93
C GLN A 293 -49.62 79.03 74.09
N ASP A 294 -48.95 78.99 75.25
CA ASP A 294 -49.42 78.34 76.48
C ASP A 294 -50.81 78.88 76.90
N ARG A 295 -51.00 80.22 76.90
CA ARG A 295 -52.31 80.83 77.19
C ARG A 295 -53.38 80.46 76.16
N ASN A 296 -53.01 80.33 74.89
CA ASN A 296 -53.96 79.97 73.83
C ASN A 296 -54.35 78.49 73.91
N ASP A 297 -53.43 77.64 74.33
CA ASP A 297 -53.68 76.22 74.62
C ASP A 297 -54.50 76.04 75.91
N GLU A 298 -54.25 76.82 76.97
CA GLU A 298 -55.10 76.88 78.16
C GLU A 298 -56.55 77.28 77.81
N LEU A 299 -56.73 78.41 77.10
CA LEU A 299 -58.05 78.87 76.63
C LEU A 299 -58.73 77.85 75.70
N SER A 300 -57.97 77.18 74.84
CA SER A 300 -58.47 76.10 73.99
C SER A 300 -58.92 74.90 74.81
N SER A 301 -58.19 74.55 75.87
CA SER A 301 -58.55 73.47 76.80
C SER A 301 -59.81 73.79 77.61
N GLU A 302 -60.00 75.05 78.04
CA GLU A 302 -61.23 75.51 78.71
C GLU A 302 -62.43 75.50 77.76
N LEU A 303 -62.26 75.96 76.51
CA LEU A 303 -63.28 75.90 75.47
C LEU A 303 -63.65 74.45 75.10
N GLU A 304 -62.68 73.54 75.08
CA GLU A 304 -62.95 72.09 74.97
C GLU A 304 -63.68 71.56 76.20
N LEU A 305 -63.29 71.92 77.43
CA LEU A 305 -63.96 71.51 78.66
C LEU A 305 -65.43 71.95 78.69
N LEU A 306 -65.72 73.19 78.29
CA LEU A 306 -67.07 73.72 78.18
C LEU A 306 -67.88 73.06 77.05
N LYS A 307 -67.26 72.77 75.89
CA LYS A 307 -67.87 71.96 74.83
C LYS A 307 -68.15 70.52 75.30
N ASN A 308 -67.26 69.93 76.08
CA ASN A 308 -67.31 68.55 76.54
C ASN A 308 -68.32 68.35 77.69
N GLN A 309 -68.54 69.36 78.55
CA GLN A 309 -69.69 69.37 79.48
C GLN A 309 -71.03 69.34 78.72
N ARG A 310 -71.12 70.00 77.55
CA ARG A 310 -72.34 70.03 76.73
C ARG A 310 -72.58 68.77 75.88
N ARG A 311 -71.56 67.92 75.69
CA ARG A 311 -71.61 66.73 74.80
C ARG A 311 -71.70 65.39 75.53
N ASN A 312 -71.74 65.36 76.86
CA ASN A 312 -71.67 64.13 77.65
C ASN A 312 -73.03 63.42 77.91
N ARG A 313 -73.81 63.19 76.84
CA ARG A 313 -74.84 62.13 76.78
C ARG A 313 -74.61 61.27 75.54
N LYS A 314 -74.16 60.02 75.75
CA LYS A 314 -73.61 59.04 74.78
C LYS A 314 -72.19 59.41 74.32
N CYS A 315 -71.10 58.87 74.91
CA CYS A 315 -70.60 57.48 74.83
C CYS A 315 -70.50 56.92 73.39
N ARG A 316 -69.39 56.29 72.95
CA ARG A 316 -68.09 55.99 73.63
C ARG A 316 -67.04 55.55 72.56
N ARG A 317 -65.73 55.72 72.87
CA ARG A 317 -64.52 55.25 72.13
C ARG A 317 -64.20 56.08 70.86
N ARG A 318 -63.19 56.99 70.81
CA ARG A 318 -61.70 56.93 71.02
C ARG A 318 -60.97 56.03 70.02
N ALA A 319 -59.78 56.37 69.49
CA ALA A 319 -58.91 57.57 69.50
C ALA A 319 -57.87 57.39 68.36
N GLY A 320 -57.08 58.36 67.87
CA GLY A 320 -56.82 59.73 68.32
C GLY A 320 -55.30 59.98 68.41
N ALA A 321 -54.78 60.73 67.43
CA ALA A 321 -53.45 61.29 67.15
C ALA A 321 -52.28 61.24 68.18
N THR A 322 -51.07 61.15 67.60
CA THR A 322 -49.77 61.80 67.95
C THR A 322 -49.27 61.91 69.39
N ASN A 323 -47.95 61.73 69.59
CA ASN A 323 -47.22 62.51 70.60
C ASN A 323 -45.73 62.68 70.26
N ALA A 324 -45.16 63.78 70.76
CA ALA A 324 -43.73 64.10 70.72
C ALA A 324 -43.12 63.99 72.13
N LEU A 325 -41.93 64.60 72.32
CA LEU A 325 -41.09 64.67 73.54
C LEU A 325 -40.21 63.42 73.74
N SER A 326 -38.87 63.49 73.69
CA SER A 326 -37.89 64.37 74.38
C SER A 326 -37.81 64.12 75.88
N TRP A 327 -36.63 63.72 76.38
CA TRP A 327 -36.12 64.02 77.73
C TRP A 327 -34.58 64.02 77.76
N ASN A 328 -34.01 64.92 78.56
CA ASN A 328 -32.58 65.30 78.58
C ASN A 328 -31.66 64.33 79.34
N GLN A 329 -30.34 64.42 79.05
CA GLN A 329 -29.17 64.49 79.98
C GLN A 329 -27.87 64.16 79.19
N GLN A 330 -26.68 64.75 79.42
CA GLN A 330 -26.20 65.92 80.17
C GLN A 330 -24.70 66.14 79.80
N HIS A 331 -24.14 67.36 79.93
CA HIS A 331 -22.69 67.72 79.87
C HIS A 331 -22.02 67.67 78.46
N SER A 332 -21.37 68.75 77.98
CA SER A 332 -20.07 69.38 78.37
C SER A 332 -18.88 68.46 78.02
N GLU A 333 -17.81 68.85 77.30
CA GLU A 333 -17.31 70.09 76.68
C GLU A 333 -16.59 69.70 75.35
N SER A 334 -16.75 70.45 74.25
CA SER A 334 -15.86 71.53 73.74
C SER A 334 -14.49 71.10 73.16
N ASP A 335 -14.19 71.75 72.02
CA ASP A 335 -12.87 72.09 71.47
C ASP A 335 -12.03 71.06 70.67
N SER A 336 -12.24 71.15 69.36
CA SER A 336 -11.26 71.72 68.41
C SER A 336 -10.10 70.90 67.82
N ASP A 337 -9.96 71.17 66.52
CA ASP A 337 -8.73 71.23 65.72
C ASP A 337 -8.16 69.94 65.09
N SER A 338 -7.12 70.13 64.27
CA SER A 338 -7.15 69.64 62.89
C SER A 338 -5.97 68.75 62.45
N ASP A 339 -6.25 68.02 61.38
CA ASP A 339 -5.32 67.69 60.27
C ASP A 339 -4.17 66.67 60.47
N VAL A 340 -3.53 66.33 59.34
CA VAL A 340 -2.23 65.64 59.16
C VAL A 340 -2.18 64.08 59.14
N LYS A 341 -2.36 63.55 57.93
CA LYS A 341 -1.40 62.74 57.12
C LYS A 341 -0.58 61.57 57.73
N HIS A 342 -0.62 60.49 56.93
CA HIS A 342 0.46 59.54 56.55
C HIS A 342 0.94 58.41 57.48
N CYS A 343 0.65 57.20 56.99
CA CYS A 343 1.58 56.11 56.68
C CYS A 343 2.83 55.87 57.56
N SER A 344 2.94 54.66 58.10
CA SER A 344 4.11 53.79 57.83
C SER A 344 3.84 52.31 58.12
N SER A 345 4.39 51.45 57.27
CA SER A 345 4.53 49.99 57.42
C SER A 345 5.85 49.68 58.20
N PRO A 346 6.42 48.45 58.33
CA PRO A 346 5.94 47.10 57.98
C PRO A 346 6.36 45.94 58.96
N ARG A 347 6.11 44.69 58.50
CA ARG A 347 6.98 43.47 58.55
C ARG A 347 6.96 42.46 59.73
N VAL A 348 6.82 41.19 59.28
CA VAL A 348 7.52 39.95 59.77
C VAL A 348 6.94 39.36 61.09
N ARG A 349 6.62 38.05 61.21
CA ARG A 349 7.56 36.89 61.13
C ARG A 349 6.87 35.50 61.22
N LYS A 350 7.26 34.53 60.36
CA LYS A 350 7.49 33.06 60.62
C LYS A 350 6.34 32.18 61.23
N LYS A 351 6.23 30.85 61.05
CA LYS A 351 6.96 29.80 60.28
C LYS A 351 6.20 28.44 60.34
N LEU A 352 6.39 27.59 59.32
CA LEU A 352 6.52 26.10 59.32
C LEU A 352 5.39 25.17 59.86
N GLU A 353 5.31 23.86 59.55
CA GLU A 353 5.56 23.04 58.31
C GLU A 353 5.06 21.55 58.54
N PRO A 354 5.46 20.44 57.84
CA PRO A 354 4.50 19.47 57.27
C PRO A 354 4.73 18.00 57.73
N ALA A 355 4.25 16.99 56.97
CA ALA A 355 5.04 15.82 56.48
C ALA A 355 4.20 14.66 55.85
N ASP A 356 4.73 14.06 54.76
CA ASP A 356 4.81 12.61 54.41
C ASP A 356 3.53 11.71 54.29
N LYS A 357 3.45 10.61 53.50
CA LYS A 357 4.43 9.74 52.78
C LYS A 357 3.74 8.81 51.73
N ALA A 358 4.50 8.05 50.94
CA ALA A 358 4.05 7.07 49.91
C ALA A 358 4.51 5.61 50.17
N ALA A 359 3.99 4.59 49.43
CA ALA A 359 4.72 3.40 48.90
C ALA A 359 3.83 2.21 48.39
N LEU A 360 4.44 1.31 47.57
CA LEU A 360 4.07 -0.09 47.17
C LEU A 360 3.01 -0.27 46.04
N CYS A 361 2.94 -1.30 45.17
CA CYS A 361 3.81 -2.39 44.61
C CYS A 361 2.95 -3.24 43.60
N SER A 362 3.40 -4.19 42.76
CA SER A 362 4.58 -4.39 41.87
C SER A 362 4.54 -5.85 41.29
N LEU A 363 4.60 -6.09 39.96
CA LEU A 363 4.61 -7.48 39.40
C LEU A 363 5.22 -7.59 37.97
N ASP A 364 6.19 -8.49 37.79
CA ASP A 364 6.79 -8.91 36.50
C ASP A 364 6.16 -10.22 35.96
N ASP A 365 6.19 -10.42 34.64
CA ASP A 365 6.33 -11.76 34.03
C ASP A 365 7.15 -11.67 32.72
N SER A 366 7.89 -12.73 32.38
CA SER A 366 9.14 -12.61 31.58
C SER A 366 9.16 -13.35 30.25
N GLY A 367 9.84 -12.75 29.26
CA GLY A 367 10.64 -13.47 28.27
C GLY A 367 10.63 -12.91 26.83
N PRO A 368 11.60 -13.27 25.97
CA PRO A 368 12.88 -13.95 26.24
C PRO A 368 14.09 -13.01 26.07
N ALA A 369 15.29 -13.49 26.41
CA ALA A 369 16.53 -12.71 26.46
C ALA A 369 16.88 -11.98 25.14
N VAL A 370 16.66 -10.67 25.15
CA VAL A 370 17.23 -9.69 24.22
C VAL A 370 18.39 -8.99 24.94
N SER A 371 19.44 -8.54 24.23
CA SER A 371 20.62 -7.94 24.86
C SER A 371 20.24 -6.80 25.82
N ILE A 372 20.92 -6.71 26.97
CA ILE A 372 20.69 -5.70 28.02
C ILE A 372 20.73 -4.27 27.44
N GLN A 373 21.48 -4.03 26.36
CA GLN A 373 21.50 -2.76 25.65
C GLN A 373 20.19 -2.46 24.90
N THR A 374 19.57 -3.45 24.26
CA THR A 374 18.30 -3.30 23.55
C THR A 374 17.11 -3.25 24.51
N GLU A 375 17.17 -3.95 25.64
CA GLU A 375 16.18 -3.83 26.71
C GLU A 375 16.21 -2.42 27.33
N LEU A 376 17.41 -1.91 27.68
CA LEU A 376 17.58 -0.53 28.15
C LEU A 376 17.14 0.52 27.10
N ALA A 377 17.41 0.29 25.82
CA ALA A 377 16.97 1.18 24.74
C ALA A 377 15.45 1.18 24.55
N LEU A 378 14.79 0.02 24.68
CA LEU A 378 13.33 -0.09 24.66
C LEU A 378 12.70 0.56 25.89
N GLU A 379 13.29 0.40 27.07
CA GLU A 379 12.79 1.04 28.29
C GLU A 379 12.95 2.57 28.25
N GLN A 380 14.07 3.08 27.70
CA GLN A 380 14.25 4.51 27.43
C GLN A 380 13.26 5.04 26.36
N LEU A 381 12.91 4.22 25.36
CA LEU A 381 11.90 4.57 24.37
C LEU A 381 10.48 4.58 24.96
N LYS A 382 10.14 3.62 25.84
CA LYS A 382 8.88 3.63 26.58
C LYS A 382 8.77 4.85 27.49
N GLN A 383 9.81 5.16 28.28
CA GLN A 383 9.82 6.34 29.14
C GLN A 383 9.63 7.62 28.34
N LYS A 384 10.35 7.79 27.21
CA LYS A 384 10.13 8.93 26.31
C LYS A 384 8.72 8.98 25.75
N HIS A 385 8.16 7.84 25.33
CA HIS A 385 6.80 7.79 24.81
C HIS A 385 5.74 8.10 25.89
N GLU A 386 5.95 7.65 27.13
CA GLU A 386 5.11 8.00 28.28
C GLU A 386 5.23 9.48 28.64
N GLU A 387 6.43 10.06 28.59
CA GLU A 387 6.66 11.51 28.75
C GLU A 387 5.99 12.33 27.64
N GLU A 388 6.10 11.89 26.37
CA GLU A 388 5.43 12.50 25.22
C GLU A 388 3.89 12.42 25.33
N LEU A 389 3.35 11.26 25.74
CA LEU A 389 1.92 11.08 25.99
C LEU A 389 1.44 11.95 27.16
N GLN A 390 2.22 12.07 28.24
CA GLN A 390 1.90 12.97 29.36
C GLN A 390 1.93 14.43 28.92
N GLN A 391 2.93 14.85 28.13
CA GLN A 391 3.01 16.20 27.58
C GLN A 391 1.84 16.51 26.64
N LEU A 392 1.48 15.57 25.75
CA LEU A 392 0.33 15.71 24.85
C LEU A 392 -0.98 15.77 25.63
N ASN A 393 -1.13 14.94 26.68
CA ASN A 393 -2.31 14.98 27.56
C ASN A 393 -2.41 16.32 28.30
N ILE A 394 -1.30 16.85 28.83
CA ILE A 394 -1.25 18.18 29.44
C ILE A 394 -1.63 19.27 28.43
N GLN A 395 -1.13 19.20 27.19
CA GLN A 395 -1.46 20.16 26.13
C GLN A 395 -2.95 20.13 25.78
N LEU A 396 -3.52 18.95 25.56
CA LEU A 396 -4.96 18.77 25.32
C LEU A 396 -5.80 19.27 26.50
N GLU A 397 -5.37 18.99 27.73
CA GLU A 397 -6.04 19.44 28.95
C GLU A 397 -5.96 20.97 29.10
N THR A 398 -4.82 21.62 28.81
CA THR A 398 -4.77 23.10 28.78
C THR A 398 -5.61 23.72 27.67
N GLN A 399 -5.69 23.13 26.47
CA GLN A 399 -6.56 23.64 25.42
C GLN A 399 -8.03 23.45 25.75
N MET A 400 -8.43 22.28 26.27
CA MET A 400 -9.80 22.04 26.72
C MET A 400 -10.21 23.02 27.83
N ASN A 401 -9.36 23.21 28.85
CA ASN A 401 -9.57 24.20 29.91
C ASN A 401 -9.63 25.65 29.36
N TYR A 402 -8.85 25.98 28.33
CA TYR A 402 -8.91 27.30 27.68
C TYR A 402 -10.26 27.53 27.00
N TYR A 403 -10.72 26.55 26.20
CA TYR A 403 -12.01 26.65 25.50
C TYR A 403 -13.20 26.62 26.46
N GLU A 404 -13.20 25.76 27.49
CA GLU A 404 -14.23 25.78 28.55
C GLU A 404 -14.31 27.16 29.23
N ARG A 405 -13.16 27.74 29.60
CA ARG A 405 -13.11 29.03 30.29
C ARG A 405 -13.45 30.21 29.38
N SER A 406 -13.23 30.08 28.07
CA SER A 406 -13.70 31.03 27.05
C SER A 406 -15.23 30.97 26.88
N LEU A 407 -15.79 29.76 26.74
CA LEU A 407 -17.23 29.54 26.68
C LEU A 407 -17.95 30.02 27.95
N GLU A 408 -17.35 29.82 29.11
CA GLU A 408 -17.94 30.26 30.38
C GLU A 408 -17.93 31.79 30.54
N LYS A 409 -16.87 32.49 30.07
CA LYS A 409 -16.88 33.95 29.95
C LYS A 409 -17.98 34.45 29.00
N MET A 410 -18.16 33.78 27.86
CA MET A 410 -19.20 34.14 26.89
C MET A 410 -20.61 33.95 27.47
N ARG A 411 -20.87 32.85 28.19
CA ARG A 411 -22.14 32.63 28.92
C ARG A 411 -22.39 33.72 29.96
N GLN A 412 -21.35 34.13 30.70
CA GLN A 412 -21.45 35.20 31.69
C GLN A 412 -21.77 36.55 31.03
N SER A 413 -21.17 36.89 29.88
CA SER A 413 -21.52 38.08 29.09
C SER A 413 -22.99 38.06 28.66
N MET A 414 -23.45 36.98 28.04
CA MET A 414 -24.84 36.86 27.59
C MET A 414 -25.85 36.91 28.75
N GLU A 415 -25.51 36.38 29.94
CA GLU A 415 -26.38 36.47 31.11
C GLU A 415 -26.37 37.87 31.77
N VAL A 416 -25.31 38.68 31.57
CA VAL A 416 -25.30 40.11 31.92
C VAL A 416 -26.17 40.89 30.93
N GLU A 417 -25.94 40.75 29.62
CA GLU A 417 -26.75 41.39 28.57
C GLU A 417 -28.24 41.06 28.73
N ARG A 418 -28.58 39.80 29.01
CA ARG A 418 -29.95 39.36 29.29
C ARG A 418 -30.54 40.02 30.54
N LYS A 419 -29.75 40.26 31.59
CA LYS A 419 -30.18 40.99 32.78
C LYS A 419 -30.35 42.48 32.51
N ASP A 420 -29.51 43.07 31.69
CA ASP A 420 -29.56 44.50 31.35
C ASP A 420 -30.76 44.79 30.44
N ILE A 421 -31.01 43.95 29.43
CA ILE A 421 -32.24 43.97 28.62
C ILE A 421 -33.47 43.77 29.51
N SER A 422 -33.44 42.82 30.46
CA SER A 422 -34.55 42.62 31.40
C SER A 422 -34.75 43.78 32.38
N GLN A 423 -33.70 44.56 32.70
CA GLN A 423 -33.79 45.76 33.52
C GLN A 423 -34.32 46.95 32.72
N ALA A 424 -33.88 47.12 31.47
CA ALA A 424 -34.39 48.13 30.55
C ALA A 424 -35.91 48.00 30.38
N PHE A 425 -36.43 46.80 30.08
CA PHE A 425 -37.87 46.57 30.00
C PHE A 425 -38.60 46.81 31.32
N LYS A 426 -38.00 46.54 32.49
CA LYS A 426 -38.62 46.86 33.78
C LYS A 426 -38.71 48.36 34.03
N LEU A 427 -37.69 49.12 33.64
CA LEU A 427 -37.69 50.59 33.75
C LEU A 427 -38.72 51.20 32.80
N GLU A 428 -38.75 50.75 31.54
CA GLU A 428 -39.73 51.19 30.54
C GLU A 428 -41.19 50.88 30.99
N ILE A 429 -41.45 49.67 31.51
CA ILE A 429 -42.77 49.34 32.08
C ILE A 429 -43.09 50.24 33.28
N SER A 430 -42.13 50.52 34.17
CA SER A 430 -42.35 51.38 35.34
C SER A 430 -42.66 52.83 34.93
N GLU A 431 -41.98 53.34 33.91
CA GLU A 431 -42.22 54.68 33.35
C GLU A 431 -43.59 54.76 32.67
N LEU A 432 -43.97 53.74 31.88
CA LEU A 432 -45.30 53.66 31.27
C LEU A 432 -46.42 53.52 32.32
N GLU A 433 -46.19 52.79 33.41
CA GLU A 433 -47.10 52.73 34.55
C GLU A 433 -47.23 54.07 35.28
N GLU A 434 -46.13 54.81 35.45
CA GLU A 434 -46.16 56.15 36.04
C GLU A 434 -46.91 57.13 35.12
N GLN A 435 -46.58 57.20 33.83
CA GLN A 435 -47.27 58.03 32.84
C GLN A 435 -48.77 57.74 32.81
N LYS A 436 -49.16 56.45 32.83
CA LYS A 436 -50.56 56.02 32.95
C LYS A 436 -51.19 56.55 34.24
N SER A 437 -50.52 56.44 35.38
CA SER A 437 -51.04 56.94 36.67
C SER A 437 -51.22 58.46 36.68
N GLN A 438 -50.32 59.21 36.04
CA GLN A 438 -50.42 60.67 35.89
C GLN A 438 -51.63 61.05 35.03
N VAL A 439 -51.86 60.35 33.91
CA VAL A 439 -53.06 60.55 33.07
C VAL A 439 -54.35 60.19 33.83
N GLU A 440 -54.36 59.09 34.59
CA GLU A 440 -55.51 58.73 35.44
C GLU A 440 -55.82 59.80 36.50
N GLN A 441 -54.78 60.41 37.10
CA GLN A 441 -54.95 61.54 38.01
C GLN A 441 -55.49 62.80 37.31
N GLN A 442 -54.99 63.14 36.12
CA GLN A 442 -55.51 64.26 35.32
C GLN A 442 -57.00 64.04 34.95
N VAL A 443 -57.36 62.83 34.51
CA VAL A 443 -58.76 62.46 34.22
C VAL A 443 -59.64 62.57 35.47
N LYS A 444 -59.12 62.19 36.66
CA LYS A 444 -59.84 62.35 37.92
C LYS A 444 -60.04 63.82 38.30
N GLN A 445 -59.00 64.65 38.18
CA GLN A 445 -59.10 66.10 38.43
C GLN A 445 -60.10 66.77 37.46
N LEU A 446 -60.08 66.40 36.17
CA LEU A 446 -61.04 66.88 35.17
C LEU A 446 -62.48 66.44 35.47
N LYS A 447 -62.69 65.21 35.97
CA LYS A 447 -64.03 64.78 36.46
C LYS A 447 -64.46 65.62 37.65
N GLU A 448 -63.60 65.83 38.64
CA GLU A 448 -63.92 66.64 39.81
C GLU A 448 -64.20 68.12 39.47
N THR A 449 -63.57 68.70 38.44
CA THR A 449 -63.92 70.06 37.97
C THR A 449 -65.22 70.08 37.16
N VAL A 450 -65.49 69.06 36.33
CA VAL A 450 -66.77 68.90 35.63
C VAL A 450 -67.93 68.75 36.62
N ASP A 451 -67.79 67.93 37.66
CA ASP A 451 -68.82 67.74 38.69
C ASP A 451 -69.08 69.04 39.49
N LYS A 452 -68.03 69.82 39.78
CA LYS A 452 -68.15 71.16 40.40
C LYS A 452 -68.86 72.15 39.49
N LEU A 453 -68.63 72.11 38.18
CA LEU A 453 -69.33 72.95 37.21
C LEU A 453 -70.78 72.50 36.98
N GLN A 454 -71.06 71.19 36.95
CA GLN A 454 -72.43 70.66 36.85
C GLN A 454 -73.28 71.00 38.08
N THR A 455 -72.71 70.91 39.29
CA THR A 455 -73.41 71.30 40.52
C THR A 455 -73.67 72.81 40.60
N GLN A 456 -72.79 73.66 40.05
CA GLN A 456 -73.04 75.10 39.87
C GLN A 456 -74.16 75.37 38.84
N ILE A 457 -74.16 74.66 37.70
CA ILE A 457 -75.18 74.83 36.65
C ILE A 457 -76.58 74.41 37.13
N GLN A 458 -76.69 73.40 38.00
CA GLN A 458 -77.99 72.93 38.53
C GLN A 458 -78.65 73.89 39.54
N HIS A 459 -77.93 74.87 40.10
CA HIS A 459 -78.48 75.82 41.08
C HIS A 459 -78.83 77.21 40.50
N GLY A 460 -78.57 77.45 39.21
CA GLY A 460 -78.90 78.70 38.51
C GLY A 460 -80.07 78.54 37.52
N GLY A 461 -81.30 78.61 38.01
CA GLY A 461 -82.49 78.27 37.22
C GLY A 461 -82.87 79.26 36.10
N GLY A 462 -83.60 78.73 35.10
CA GLY A 462 -84.45 79.52 34.20
C GLY A 462 -83.85 79.96 32.86
N ARG A 463 -83.88 79.09 31.85
CA ARG A 463 -83.81 79.48 30.43
C ARG A 463 -84.95 78.83 29.64
N SER A 464 -85.41 79.51 28.58
CA SER A 464 -86.66 79.19 27.89
C SER A 464 -86.61 77.89 27.08
N ASN A 465 -87.67 77.08 27.20
CA ASN A 465 -87.83 75.75 26.57
C ASN A 465 -87.47 75.70 25.06
N GLU A 466 -87.65 76.79 24.30
CA GLU A 466 -87.34 76.77 22.86
C GLU A 466 -85.86 76.96 22.56
N GLN A 467 -85.14 77.70 23.40
CA GLN A 467 -83.68 77.83 23.30
C GLN A 467 -82.98 76.58 23.88
N GLU A 468 -83.59 75.95 24.87
CA GLU A 468 -83.19 74.64 25.38
C GLU A 468 -83.39 73.54 24.31
N ARG A 469 -84.52 73.51 23.59
CA ARG A 469 -84.71 72.59 22.45
C ARG A 469 -83.73 72.81 21.31
N ARG A 470 -83.36 74.06 20.97
CA ARG A 470 -82.34 74.32 19.94
C ARG A 470 -80.96 73.84 20.39
N MET A 471 -80.57 74.18 21.63
CA MET A 471 -79.32 73.70 22.22
C MET A 471 -79.30 72.16 22.35
N GLN A 472 -80.44 71.51 22.60
CA GLN A 472 -80.56 70.05 22.61
C GLN A 472 -80.47 69.44 21.20
N ARG A 473 -80.98 70.09 20.15
CA ARG A 473 -80.78 69.65 18.75
C ARG A 473 -79.33 69.81 18.31
N GLU A 474 -78.74 70.98 18.55
CA GLU A 474 -77.32 71.26 18.25
C GLU A 474 -76.40 70.31 19.05
N ARG A 475 -76.72 70.02 20.32
CA ARG A 475 -76.04 68.98 21.11
C ARG A 475 -76.23 67.60 20.50
N ALA A 476 -77.45 67.19 20.14
CA ALA A 476 -77.69 65.87 19.56
C ALA A 476 -77.00 65.69 18.20
N GLU A 477 -76.93 66.75 17.37
CA GLU A 477 -76.20 66.75 16.10
C GLU A 477 -74.68 66.68 16.33
N LEU A 478 -74.13 67.45 17.28
CA LEU A 478 -72.72 67.37 17.67
C LEU A 478 -72.37 66.02 18.30
N GLU A 479 -73.20 65.50 19.21
CA GLU A 479 -73.06 64.18 19.82
C GLU A 479 -73.15 63.07 18.77
N GLN A 480 -74.03 63.18 17.76
CA GLN A 480 -74.09 62.25 16.64
C GLN A 480 -72.86 62.37 15.73
N ASN A 481 -72.31 63.57 15.53
CA ASN A 481 -71.08 63.79 14.78
C ASN A 481 -69.87 63.21 15.51
N PHE A 482 -69.71 63.48 16.81
CA PHE A 482 -68.66 62.87 17.64
C PHE A 482 -68.82 61.35 17.73
N ALA A 483 -70.04 60.81 17.89
CA ALA A 483 -70.27 59.36 17.87
C ALA A 483 -69.88 58.74 16.51
N ARG A 484 -70.09 59.45 15.40
CA ARG A 484 -69.67 59.02 14.06
C ARG A 484 -68.15 59.12 13.86
N GLU A 485 -67.51 60.18 14.33
CA GLU A 485 -66.04 60.32 14.28
C GLU A 485 -65.33 59.31 15.18
N ILE A 486 -65.82 59.09 16.40
CA ILE A 486 -65.36 58.04 17.31
C ILE A 486 -65.57 56.66 16.66
N GLY A 487 -66.73 56.41 16.05
CA GLY A 487 -66.97 55.18 15.28
C GLY A 487 -65.96 54.98 14.14
N ASN A 488 -65.70 56.04 13.36
CA ASN A 488 -64.73 56.02 12.26
C ASN A 488 -63.27 55.91 12.73
N LEU A 489 -62.94 56.37 13.94
CA LEU A 489 -61.62 56.20 14.57
C LEU A 489 -61.46 54.79 15.12
N VAL A 490 -62.46 54.27 15.84
CA VAL A 490 -62.46 52.89 16.35
C VAL A 490 -62.39 51.87 15.21
N GLN A 491 -63.13 52.08 14.11
CA GLN A 491 -63.05 51.23 12.92
C GLN A 491 -61.69 51.26 12.23
N ARG A 492 -61.02 52.42 12.18
CA ARG A 492 -59.66 52.53 11.63
C ARG A 492 -58.64 51.85 12.53
N LEU A 493 -58.67 52.11 13.84
CA LEU A 493 -57.79 51.48 14.81
C LEU A 493 -58.01 49.96 14.90
N SER A 494 -59.25 49.47 14.75
CA SER A 494 -59.49 48.02 14.66
C SER A 494 -58.96 47.43 13.36
N ALA A 495 -59.12 48.12 12.22
CA ALA A 495 -58.58 47.65 10.95
C ALA A 495 -57.04 47.64 10.93
N GLU A 496 -56.39 48.68 11.47
CA GLU A 496 -54.93 48.74 11.64
C GLU A 496 -54.44 47.66 12.61
N LYS A 497 -55.13 47.43 13.73
CA LYS A 497 -54.83 46.33 14.66
C LYS A 497 -54.93 44.97 13.97
N ASP A 498 -56.03 44.70 13.27
CA ASP A 498 -56.27 43.43 12.61
C ASP A 498 -55.29 43.21 11.45
N GLN A 499 -54.87 44.28 10.76
CA GLN A 499 -53.80 44.26 9.77
C GLN A 499 -52.44 43.92 10.40
N LEU A 500 -52.05 44.60 11.49
CA LEU A 500 -50.79 44.32 12.19
C LEU A 500 -50.77 42.91 12.79
N GLU A 501 -51.89 42.41 13.32
CA GLU A 501 -52.02 41.01 13.75
C GLU A 501 -51.87 40.02 12.58
N ALA A 502 -52.38 40.34 11.39
CA ALA A 502 -52.24 39.51 10.20
C ALA A 502 -50.79 39.54 9.66
N GLU A 503 -50.14 40.69 9.64
CA GLU A 503 -48.73 40.85 9.24
C GLU A 503 -47.79 40.13 10.21
N LEU A 504 -48.04 40.22 11.53
CA LEU A 504 -47.27 39.49 12.54
C LEU A 504 -47.46 37.98 12.42
N LYS A 505 -48.70 37.49 12.20
CA LYS A 505 -48.97 36.07 11.94
C LYS A 505 -48.27 35.60 10.66
N LEU A 506 -48.32 36.38 9.58
CA LEU A 506 -47.64 36.05 8.32
C LEU A 506 -46.12 35.96 8.49
N LYS A 507 -45.50 36.88 9.24
CA LYS A 507 -44.06 36.80 9.55
C LYS A 507 -43.72 35.59 10.42
N MET A 508 -44.51 35.32 11.45
CA MET A 508 -44.34 34.13 12.29
C MET A 508 -44.46 32.83 11.47
N ASP A 509 -45.44 32.74 10.57
CA ASP A 509 -45.60 31.59 9.67
C ASP A 509 -44.44 31.47 8.67
N GLN A 510 -43.87 32.59 8.18
CA GLN A 510 -42.67 32.60 7.34
C GLN A 510 -41.43 32.13 8.10
N GLU A 511 -41.20 32.60 9.33
CA GLU A 511 -40.09 32.17 10.19
C GLU A 511 -40.21 30.69 10.56
N VAL A 512 -41.40 30.24 10.93
CA VAL A 512 -41.69 28.82 11.22
C VAL A 512 -41.49 27.94 9.97
N MET A 513 -41.84 28.43 8.78
CA MET A 513 -41.55 27.71 7.53
C MET A 513 -40.05 27.64 7.23
N LEU A 514 -39.29 28.73 7.44
CA LEU A 514 -37.84 28.77 7.24
C LEU A 514 -37.11 27.80 8.19
N VAL A 515 -37.49 27.79 9.47
CA VAL A 515 -36.93 26.86 10.46
C VAL A 515 -37.30 25.41 10.13
N ARG A 516 -38.51 25.16 9.58
CA ARG A 516 -38.90 23.82 9.12
C ARG A 516 -38.11 23.36 7.91
N THR A 517 -37.83 24.22 6.93
CA THR A 517 -37.00 23.85 5.77
C THR A 517 -35.57 23.56 6.19
N GLN A 518 -34.97 24.42 7.03
CA GLN A 518 -33.62 24.19 7.58
C GLN A 518 -33.53 22.89 8.39
N LEU A 519 -34.55 22.57 9.20
CA LEU A 519 -34.60 21.32 9.95
C LEU A 519 -34.68 20.10 9.04
N GLU A 520 -35.40 20.18 7.93
CA GLU A 520 -35.54 19.08 6.97
C GLU A 520 -34.28 18.93 6.08
N GLU A 521 -33.62 20.03 5.73
CA GLU A 521 -32.28 20.04 5.10
C GLU A 521 -31.28 19.30 5.99
N VAL A 522 -31.14 19.71 7.26
CA VAL A 522 -30.25 19.06 8.25
C VAL A 522 -30.62 17.58 8.48
N ARG A 523 -31.91 17.20 8.40
CA ARG A 523 -32.31 15.77 8.44
C ARG A 523 -31.87 15.02 7.19
N SER A 524 -32.00 15.62 6.01
CA SER A 524 -31.59 15.00 4.75
C SER A 524 -30.07 14.82 4.67
N GLU A 525 -29.31 15.79 5.20
CA GLU A 525 -27.86 15.70 5.34
C GLU A 525 -27.46 14.61 6.35
N ASN A 526 -28.12 14.55 7.51
CA ASN A 526 -27.89 13.47 8.48
C ASN A 526 -28.21 12.08 7.89
N ALA A 527 -29.28 11.95 7.10
CA ALA A 527 -29.59 10.70 6.41
C ALA A 527 -28.51 10.33 5.37
N ALA A 528 -28.07 11.28 4.55
CA ALA A 528 -27.00 11.08 3.58
C ALA A 528 -25.65 10.74 4.24
N LEU A 529 -25.34 11.35 5.38
CA LEU A 529 -24.16 11.02 6.20
C LEU A 529 -24.27 9.63 6.82
N GLN A 530 -25.46 9.21 7.28
CA GLN A 530 -25.70 7.84 7.77
C GLN A 530 -25.58 6.79 6.65
N GLU A 531 -26.10 7.06 5.46
CA GLU A 531 -25.91 6.19 4.29
C GLU A 531 -24.43 6.07 3.90
N ARG A 532 -23.70 7.20 3.88
CA ARG A 532 -22.26 7.23 3.60
C ARG A 532 -21.45 6.50 4.67
N LEU A 533 -21.81 6.63 5.95
CA LEU A 533 -21.21 5.87 7.05
C LEU A 533 -21.44 4.36 6.84
N GLY A 534 -22.67 3.96 6.50
CA GLY A 534 -23.02 2.56 6.23
C GLY A 534 -22.28 1.99 5.02
N ALA A 535 -22.09 2.78 3.96
CA ALA A 535 -21.29 2.39 2.80
C ALA A 535 -19.80 2.18 3.17
N LEU A 536 -19.21 3.13 3.90
CA LEU A 536 -17.82 3.01 4.39
C LEU A 536 -17.64 1.81 5.34
N GLN A 537 -18.59 1.54 6.23
CA GLN A 537 -18.57 0.35 7.09
C GLN A 537 -18.62 -0.95 6.27
N GLN A 538 -19.41 -1.01 5.20
CA GLN A 538 -19.42 -2.16 4.30
C GLN A 538 -18.12 -2.30 3.49
N GLU A 539 -17.46 -1.20 3.13
CA GLU A 539 -16.15 -1.22 2.46
C GLU A 539 -15.05 -1.70 3.42
N VAL A 540 -14.99 -1.17 4.64
CA VAL A 540 -14.09 -1.66 5.69
C VAL A 540 -14.29 -3.16 5.90
N HIS A 541 -15.53 -3.63 6.04
CA HIS A 541 -15.80 -5.04 6.24
C HIS A 541 -15.37 -5.92 5.04
N LYS A 542 -15.59 -5.46 3.79
CA LYS A 542 -15.07 -6.17 2.60
C LYS A 542 -13.54 -6.23 2.59
N MET A 543 -12.87 -5.16 3.00
CA MET A 543 -11.41 -5.10 3.08
C MET A 543 -10.86 -6.00 4.18
N GLU A 544 -11.50 -6.06 5.36
CA GLU A 544 -11.20 -7.04 6.43
C GLU A 544 -11.32 -8.47 5.90
N ASP A 545 -12.38 -8.77 5.17
CA ASP A 545 -12.68 -10.07 4.60
C ASP A 545 -11.66 -10.47 3.50
N GLU A 546 -11.18 -9.51 2.71
CA GLU A 546 -10.06 -9.69 1.77
C GLU A 546 -8.72 -9.88 2.47
N VAL A 547 -8.43 -9.13 3.53
CA VAL A 547 -7.23 -9.29 4.35
C VAL A 547 -7.23 -10.66 5.03
N ALA A 548 -8.38 -11.13 5.53
CA ALA A 548 -8.53 -12.47 6.09
C ALA A 548 -8.31 -13.56 5.02
N LYS A 549 -8.82 -13.38 3.80
CA LYS A 549 -8.56 -14.30 2.66
C LYS A 549 -7.09 -14.30 2.25
N LYS A 550 -6.42 -13.14 2.22
CA LYS A 550 -4.98 -13.00 1.92
C LYS A 550 -4.14 -13.67 3.02
N ARG A 551 -4.48 -13.48 4.30
CA ARG A 551 -3.82 -14.13 5.45
C ARG A 551 -3.91 -15.65 5.35
N ARG A 552 -5.11 -16.23 5.13
CA ARG A 552 -5.27 -17.69 4.98
C ARG A 552 -4.42 -18.26 3.85
N LYS A 553 -4.37 -17.58 2.69
CA LYS A 553 -3.51 -17.97 1.57
C LYS A 553 -2.02 -17.93 1.90
N LEU A 554 -1.58 -16.92 2.66
CA LEU A 554 -0.18 -16.85 3.13
C LEU A 554 0.13 -18.04 4.06
N GLU A 555 -0.74 -18.33 5.04
CA GLU A 555 -0.54 -19.49 5.92
C GLU A 555 -0.64 -20.84 5.18
N GLU A 556 -1.42 -20.94 4.09
CA GLU A 556 -1.46 -22.12 3.22
C GLU A 556 -0.13 -22.29 2.47
N MET A 557 0.40 -21.21 1.88
CA MET A 557 1.71 -21.20 1.21
C MET A 557 2.86 -21.49 2.20
N GLU A 558 2.81 -20.96 3.42
CA GLU A 558 3.79 -21.25 4.48
C GLU A 558 3.78 -22.75 4.84
N ARG A 559 2.60 -23.35 5.02
CA ARG A 559 2.46 -24.80 5.25
C ARG A 559 2.84 -25.65 4.05
N GLU A 560 2.81 -25.12 2.82
CA GLU A 560 3.36 -25.79 1.63
C GLU A 560 4.88 -25.71 1.61
N HIS A 561 5.46 -24.54 1.87
CA HIS A 561 6.90 -24.38 1.98
C HIS A 561 7.53 -25.20 3.12
N GLU A 562 6.84 -25.32 4.26
CA GLU A 562 7.28 -26.17 5.38
C GLU A 562 7.28 -27.65 4.98
N ARG A 563 6.20 -28.15 4.35
CA ARG A 563 6.14 -29.52 3.80
C ARG A 563 7.22 -29.77 2.75
N SER A 564 7.47 -28.83 1.84
CA SER A 564 8.55 -28.95 0.85
C SER A 564 9.93 -29.02 1.51
N ARG A 565 10.18 -28.24 2.57
CA ARG A 565 11.43 -28.34 3.35
C ARG A 565 11.57 -29.68 4.08
N GLU A 566 10.50 -30.19 4.68
CA GLU A 566 10.51 -31.52 5.32
C GLU A 566 10.81 -32.65 4.31
N GLU A 567 10.27 -32.55 3.09
CA GLU A 567 10.54 -33.47 2.00
C GLU A 567 11.98 -33.35 1.46
N GLU A 568 12.49 -32.12 1.26
CA GLU A 568 13.88 -31.85 0.89
C GLU A 568 14.84 -32.43 1.95
N GLU A 569 14.60 -32.19 3.24
CA GLU A 569 15.40 -32.79 4.30
C GLU A 569 15.30 -34.33 4.31
N ARG A 570 14.13 -34.91 4.07
CA ARG A 570 13.98 -36.38 3.96
C ARG A 570 14.82 -36.92 2.80
N LEU A 571 14.74 -36.29 1.64
CA LEU A 571 15.54 -36.65 0.46
C LEU A 571 17.04 -36.46 0.72
N HIS A 572 17.45 -35.41 1.44
CA HIS A 572 18.85 -35.22 1.85
C HIS A 572 19.34 -36.30 2.81
N ARG A 573 18.51 -36.72 3.79
CA ARG A 573 18.82 -37.83 4.71
C ARG A 573 18.94 -39.15 3.95
N GLU A 574 18.05 -39.44 3.01
CA GLU A 574 18.13 -40.62 2.13
C GLU A 574 19.35 -40.58 1.21
N ASN A 575 19.64 -39.44 0.57
CA ASN A 575 20.82 -39.28 -0.29
C ASN A 575 22.13 -39.45 0.48
N SER A 576 22.19 -39.02 1.74
CA SER A 576 23.34 -39.25 2.62
C SER A 576 23.54 -40.73 2.92
N ARG A 577 22.46 -41.48 3.22
CA ARG A 577 22.52 -42.94 3.40
C ARG A 577 23.00 -43.67 2.14
N TYR A 578 22.48 -43.31 0.97
CA TYR A 578 22.95 -43.91 -0.28
C TYR A 578 24.43 -43.60 -0.57
N ARG A 579 24.94 -42.43 -0.17
CA ARG A 579 26.38 -42.11 -0.25
C ARG A 579 27.21 -42.97 0.69
N GLU A 580 26.75 -43.17 1.93
CA GLU A 580 27.38 -44.08 2.90
C GLU A 580 27.42 -45.52 2.37
N GLU A 581 26.30 -46.05 1.87
CA GLU A 581 26.21 -47.38 1.24
C GLU A 581 27.16 -47.52 0.05
N VAL A 582 27.26 -46.50 -0.82
CA VAL A 582 28.20 -46.50 -1.96
C VAL A 582 29.66 -46.46 -1.49
N LEU A 583 29.99 -45.74 -0.42
CA LEU A 583 31.33 -45.72 0.17
C LEU A 583 31.70 -47.09 0.77
N ASP A 584 30.78 -47.72 1.50
CA ASP A 584 30.96 -49.06 2.07
C ASP A 584 31.14 -50.13 0.98
N LEU A 585 30.32 -50.08 -0.08
CA LEU A 585 30.46 -50.97 -1.24
C LEU A 585 31.79 -50.73 -1.98
N SER A 586 32.22 -49.48 -2.11
CA SER A 586 33.50 -49.12 -2.73
C SER A 586 34.69 -49.61 -1.90
N SER A 587 34.63 -49.45 -0.57
CA SER A 587 35.62 -49.98 0.38
C SER A 587 35.73 -51.50 0.29
N ARG A 588 34.59 -52.20 0.28
CA ARG A 588 34.54 -53.66 0.11
C ARG A 588 35.07 -54.11 -1.25
N ASN A 589 34.80 -53.37 -2.32
CA ASN A 589 35.31 -53.67 -3.66
C ASN A 589 36.84 -53.48 -3.74
N LEU A 590 37.36 -52.40 -3.14
CA LEU A 590 38.81 -52.17 -3.00
C LEU A 590 39.50 -53.28 -2.21
N GLN A 591 38.88 -53.76 -1.12
CA GLN A 591 39.38 -54.89 -0.34
C GLN A 591 39.42 -56.17 -1.18
N LEU A 592 38.31 -56.54 -1.85
CA LEU A 592 38.27 -57.71 -2.74
C LEU A 592 39.24 -57.61 -3.92
N SER A 593 39.49 -56.42 -4.44
CA SER A 593 40.49 -56.16 -5.48
C SER A 593 41.92 -56.40 -4.94
N THR A 594 42.19 -55.97 -3.71
CA THR A 594 43.45 -56.21 -3.00
C THR A 594 43.67 -57.71 -2.75
N ASP A 595 42.66 -58.40 -2.23
CA ASP A 595 42.67 -59.85 -2.01
C ASP A 595 42.92 -60.61 -3.33
N ASN A 596 42.26 -60.20 -4.42
CA ASN A 596 42.48 -60.78 -5.75
C ASN A 596 43.89 -60.53 -6.29
N ALA A 597 44.50 -59.37 -6.01
CA ALA A 597 45.88 -59.09 -6.36
C ALA A 597 46.87 -59.95 -5.55
N GLU A 598 46.61 -60.16 -4.26
CA GLU A 598 47.38 -61.10 -3.44
C GLU A 598 47.24 -62.55 -3.94
N LEU A 599 46.03 -63.02 -4.22
CA LEU A 599 45.80 -64.36 -4.77
C LEU A 599 46.47 -64.53 -6.14
N SER A 600 46.44 -63.49 -6.99
CA SER A 600 47.09 -63.49 -8.31
C SER A 600 48.62 -63.51 -8.23
N THR A 601 49.21 -62.86 -7.23
CA THR A 601 50.67 -62.90 -6.99
C THR A 601 51.11 -64.22 -6.39
N ARG A 602 50.34 -64.80 -5.45
CA ARG A 602 50.55 -66.16 -4.93
C ARG A 602 50.47 -67.21 -6.05
N LEU A 603 49.41 -67.18 -6.86
CA LEU A 603 49.23 -68.09 -8.00
C LEU A 603 50.37 -68.00 -9.02
N ARG A 604 50.92 -66.80 -9.25
CA ARG A 604 52.10 -66.61 -10.11
C ARG A 604 53.35 -67.26 -9.51
N GLY A 605 53.59 -67.07 -8.21
CA GLY A 605 54.69 -67.73 -7.49
C GLY A 605 54.57 -69.25 -7.47
N ASP A 606 53.35 -69.78 -7.34
CA ASP A 606 53.08 -71.22 -7.45
C ASP A 606 53.35 -71.73 -8.88
N GLN A 607 52.92 -71.01 -9.92
CA GLN A 607 53.21 -71.34 -11.31
C GLN A 607 54.72 -71.31 -11.62
N GLU A 608 55.45 -70.33 -11.09
CA GLU A 608 56.91 -70.25 -11.22
C GLU A 608 57.59 -71.41 -10.49
N SER A 609 57.15 -71.74 -9.27
CA SER A 609 57.63 -72.91 -8.51
C SER A 609 57.38 -74.22 -9.27
N VAL A 610 56.20 -74.37 -9.87
CA VAL A 610 55.86 -75.53 -10.71
C VAL A 610 56.74 -75.59 -11.96
N ARG A 611 57.04 -74.47 -12.63
CA ARG A 611 57.97 -74.42 -13.76
C ARG A 611 59.39 -74.87 -13.36
N MET A 612 59.91 -74.35 -12.24
CA MET A 612 61.22 -74.74 -11.70
C MET A 612 61.26 -76.25 -11.38
N LEU A 613 60.18 -76.83 -10.85
CA LEU A 613 60.08 -78.27 -10.62
C LEU A 613 60.07 -79.08 -11.92
N HIS A 614 59.36 -78.63 -12.97
CA HIS A 614 59.37 -79.28 -14.28
C HIS A 614 60.76 -79.23 -14.93
N GLU A 615 61.47 -78.11 -14.83
CA GLU A 615 62.84 -77.97 -15.35
C GLU A 615 63.83 -78.88 -14.61
N ARG A 616 63.71 -78.99 -13.28
CA ARG A 616 64.48 -79.97 -12.48
C ARG A 616 64.12 -81.42 -12.81
N LEU A 617 62.86 -81.71 -13.09
CA LEU A 617 62.46 -83.06 -13.52
C LEU A 617 63.03 -83.39 -14.91
N ALA A 618 63.04 -82.43 -15.84
CA ALA A 618 63.62 -82.59 -17.17
C ALA A 618 65.15 -82.77 -17.13
N THR A 619 65.87 -82.03 -16.29
CA THR A 619 67.32 -82.22 -16.10
C THR A 619 67.63 -83.61 -15.51
N VAL A 620 66.93 -84.05 -14.46
CA VAL A 620 67.08 -85.40 -13.89
C VAL A 620 66.73 -86.49 -14.92
N SER A 621 65.69 -86.27 -15.74
CA SER A 621 65.32 -87.23 -16.80
C SER A 621 66.42 -87.35 -17.85
N LYS A 622 67.05 -86.23 -18.23
CA LYS A 622 68.18 -86.20 -19.15
C LYS A 622 69.45 -86.83 -18.54
N GLU A 623 69.75 -86.54 -17.28
CA GLU A 623 70.84 -87.19 -16.54
C GLU A 623 70.64 -88.71 -16.52
N GLN A 624 69.42 -89.18 -16.24
CA GLN A 624 69.07 -90.59 -16.27
C GLN A 624 69.16 -91.21 -17.69
N GLU A 625 68.78 -90.49 -18.74
CA GLU A 625 68.99 -90.92 -20.14
C GLU A 625 70.49 -91.02 -20.50
N GLU A 626 71.30 -90.07 -20.04
CA GLU A 626 72.76 -90.08 -20.21
C GLU A 626 73.40 -91.23 -19.42
N GLU A 627 72.98 -91.49 -18.18
CA GLU A 627 73.36 -92.68 -17.40
C GLU A 627 72.99 -93.97 -18.15
N HIS A 628 71.73 -94.12 -18.60
CA HIS A 628 71.29 -95.26 -19.40
C HIS A 628 72.06 -95.40 -20.73
N ALA A 629 72.56 -94.30 -21.30
CA ALA A 629 73.45 -94.34 -22.46
C ALA A 629 74.87 -94.80 -22.09
N THR A 630 75.43 -94.39 -20.95
CA THR A 630 76.72 -94.90 -20.46
C THR A 630 76.65 -96.38 -20.08
N VAL A 631 75.58 -96.82 -19.42
CA VAL A 631 75.34 -98.24 -19.10
C VAL A 631 75.24 -99.07 -20.38
N ARG A 632 74.53 -98.60 -21.41
CA ARG A 632 74.50 -99.25 -22.73
C ARG A 632 75.89 -99.33 -23.37
N ARG A 633 76.68 -98.25 -23.37
CA ARG A 633 78.07 -98.27 -23.88
C ARG A 633 78.96 -99.26 -23.11
N LEU A 634 78.78 -99.39 -21.79
CA LEU A 634 79.52 -100.38 -20.97
C LEU A 634 79.06 -101.81 -21.26
N GLN A 635 77.76 -102.04 -21.49
CA GLN A 635 77.24 -103.34 -21.93
C GLN A 635 77.75 -103.71 -23.33
N ASP A 636 77.75 -102.78 -24.28
CA ASP A 636 78.29 -102.97 -25.62
C ASP A 636 79.80 -103.27 -25.58
N ALA A 637 80.56 -102.57 -24.74
CA ALA A 637 82.00 -102.85 -24.52
C ALA A 637 82.24 -104.21 -23.88
N ALA A 638 81.41 -104.62 -22.91
CA ALA A 638 81.48 -105.96 -22.32
C ALA A 638 81.14 -107.06 -23.35
N LEU A 639 80.15 -106.83 -24.21
CA LEU A 639 79.80 -107.71 -25.33
C LEU A 639 80.90 -107.74 -26.40
N GLN A 640 81.62 -106.64 -26.64
CA GLN A 640 82.81 -106.62 -27.51
C GLN A 640 83.93 -107.47 -26.91
N HIS A 641 84.24 -107.32 -25.61
CA HIS A 641 85.23 -108.14 -24.93
C HIS A 641 84.84 -109.64 -24.91
N GLU A 642 83.56 -109.98 -24.75
CA GLU A 642 83.08 -111.36 -24.94
C GLU A 642 83.25 -111.84 -26.39
N ARG A 643 82.98 -111.01 -27.40
CA ARG A 643 83.20 -111.35 -28.82
C ARG A 643 84.68 -111.57 -29.13
N GLU A 644 85.59 -110.78 -28.57
CA GLU A 644 87.04 -110.97 -28.71
C GLU A 644 87.52 -112.26 -28.05
N LYS A 645 87.04 -112.54 -26.83
CA LYS A 645 87.27 -113.82 -26.15
C LYS A 645 86.72 -115.01 -26.96
N LEU A 646 85.53 -114.87 -27.55
CA LEU A 646 84.95 -115.87 -28.43
C LEU A 646 85.68 -115.97 -29.77
N GLN A 647 86.31 -114.92 -30.30
CA GLN A 647 87.16 -114.99 -31.49
C GLN A 647 88.47 -115.75 -31.23
N LEU A 648 89.10 -115.54 -30.07
CA LEU A 648 90.26 -116.34 -29.62
C LEU A 648 89.89 -117.81 -29.39
N GLN A 649 88.67 -118.08 -28.92
CA GLN A 649 88.14 -119.43 -28.81
C GLN A 649 87.77 -120.01 -30.20
N ALA A 650 87.29 -119.17 -31.12
CA ALA A 650 86.89 -119.57 -32.47
C ALA A 650 88.09 -119.98 -33.34
N SER A 651 89.21 -119.25 -33.28
CA SER A 651 90.44 -119.62 -33.99
C SER A 651 90.99 -120.97 -33.52
N TRP A 652 90.96 -121.23 -32.21
CA TRP A 652 91.28 -122.55 -31.63
C TRP A 652 90.31 -123.65 -32.10
N THR A 653 89.02 -123.36 -32.25
CA THR A 653 88.06 -124.32 -32.82
C THR A 653 88.15 -124.48 -34.34
N GLN A 654 88.63 -123.50 -35.10
CA GLN A 654 88.79 -123.60 -36.56
C GLN A 654 89.89 -124.60 -36.94
N GLU A 655 90.98 -124.65 -36.17
CA GLU A 655 92.03 -125.68 -36.32
C GLU A 655 91.49 -127.10 -36.04
N LYS A 656 90.54 -127.23 -35.11
CA LYS A 656 89.81 -128.48 -34.83
C LYS A 656 88.78 -128.82 -35.92
N GLN A 657 88.06 -127.83 -36.45
CA GLN A 657 86.98 -128.04 -37.41
C GLN A 657 87.46 -128.34 -38.83
N LEU A 658 88.71 -128.01 -39.20
CA LEU A 658 89.32 -128.46 -40.45
C LEU A 658 89.42 -130.00 -40.55
N LEU A 659 89.46 -130.71 -39.40
CA LEU A 659 89.44 -132.18 -39.34
C LEU A 659 88.03 -132.79 -39.31
N GLU A 660 86.99 -131.98 -39.05
CA GLU A 660 85.58 -132.43 -38.96
C GLU A 660 84.77 -132.05 -40.22
N ALA A 661 85.20 -131.01 -40.97
CA ALA A 661 84.51 -130.48 -42.15
C ALA A 661 84.65 -131.33 -43.44
N GLU A 662 85.62 -132.27 -43.51
CA GLU A 662 85.68 -133.26 -44.59
C GLU A 662 84.50 -134.26 -44.54
N LEU A 663 83.83 -134.38 -43.39
CA LEU A 663 82.76 -135.36 -43.17
C LEU A 663 81.34 -134.82 -43.48
N SER A 664 81.16 -133.49 -43.54
CA SER A 664 79.84 -132.84 -43.68
C SER A 664 79.55 -132.27 -45.07
N THR A 665 80.47 -132.40 -46.02
CA THR A 665 80.33 -131.97 -47.43
C THR A 665 79.37 -132.82 -48.27
N SER A 666 78.79 -133.89 -47.68
CA SER A 666 77.98 -134.91 -48.38
C SER A 666 76.51 -135.00 -47.94
N LYS A 667 75.98 -133.95 -47.30
CA LYS A 667 74.53 -133.79 -47.03
C LYS A 667 74.03 -132.37 -47.34
N GLU A 668 74.23 -132.05 -48.62
CA GLU A 668 73.41 -131.21 -49.50
C GLU A 668 72.11 -130.66 -48.87
N LYS A 669 71.86 -129.34 -48.88
CA LYS A 669 71.46 -128.53 -50.06
C LYS A 669 70.19 -129.10 -50.72
N LEU A 670 69.21 -128.20 -50.93
CA LEU A 670 67.81 -128.46 -51.32
C LEU A 670 66.94 -128.83 -50.09
N GLU A 671 65.81 -128.18 -49.81
CA GLU A 671 65.02 -127.28 -50.65
C GLU A 671 64.23 -126.20 -49.87
N ARG A 672 63.67 -125.21 -50.60
CA ARG A 672 62.95 -124.02 -50.10
C ARG A 672 61.52 -124.04 -50.64
N GLN A 673 60.50 -123.67 -49.85
CA GLN A 673 59.12 -123.63 -50.37
C GLN A 673 58.12 -122.54 -49.87
N PRO A 674 58.34 -121.70 -48.83
CA PRO A 674 57.33 -120.70 -48.42
C PRO A 674 57.80 -119.24 -48.53
N VAL A 675 57.78 -118.64 -49.73
CA VAL A 675 58.09 -117.20 -49.93
C VAL A 675 57.01 -116.44 -50.74
N LEU A 676 56.04 -117.14 -51.35
CA LEU A 676 55.00 -116.50 -52.20
C LEU A 676 53.64 -116.28 -51.52
N GLU A 677 53.43 -116.76 -50.30
CA GLU A 677 52.17 -116.52 -49.55
C GLU A 677 52.20 -115.21 -48.73
N ALA A 678 53.39 -114.70 -48.40
CA ALA A 678 53.54 -113.49 -47.57
C ALA A 678 53.15 -112.19 -48.30
N GLU A 679 53.37 -112.11 -49.63
CA GLU A 679 53.21 -110.87 -50.39
C GLU A 679 51.74 -110.50 -50.65
N LEU A 680 50.82 -111.47 -50.68
CA LEU A 680 49.39 -111.23 -50.85
C LEU A 680 48.74 -110.58 -49.61
N SER A 681 49.14 -110.99 -48.40
CA SER A 681 48.63 -110.44 -47.15
C SER A 681 49.02 -108.97 -46.90
N ALA A 682 50.17 -108.54 -47.46
CA ALA A 682 50.70 -107.18 -47.28
C ALA A 682 49.97 -106.11 -48.13
N VAL A 683 49.18 -106.52 -49.13
CA VAL A 683 48.41 -105.60 -49.99
C VAL A 683 47.02 -105.34 -49.41
N THR A 684 46.36 -106.35 -48.87
CA THR A 684 45.02 -106.22 -48.25
C THR A 684 45.03 -105.27 -47.05
N LEU A 685 46.08 -105.33 -46.23
CA LEU A 685 46.26 -104.49 -45.04
C LEU A 685 46.51 -103.00 -45.37
N LYS A 686 47.05 -102.70 -46.57
CA LYS A 686 47.24 -101.31 -47.05
C LYS A 686 45.95 -100.68 -47.56
N LEU A 687 45.01 -101.46 -48.07
CA LEU A 687 43.73 -100.95 -48.54
C LEU A 687 42.87 -100.44 -47.36
N GLN A 688 42.81 -101.22 -46.28
CA GLN A 688 42.06 -100.88 -45.06
C GLN A 688 42.58 -99.59 -44.39
N TRP A 689 43.90 -99.37 -44.35
CA TRP A 689 44.49 -98.14 -43.81
C TRP A 689 44.06 -96.88 -44.57
N VAL A 690 43.95 -96.96 -45.90
CA VAL A 690 43.53 -95.83 -46.75
C VAL A 690 42.04 -95.51 -46.56
N GLU A 691 41.21 -96.52 -46.32
CA GLU A 691 39.78 -96.33 -46.00
C GLU A 691 39.59 -95.71 -44.61
N GLU A 692 40.36 -96.13 -43.60
CA GLU A 692 40.32 -95.53 -42.26
C GLU A 692 40.80 -94.07 -42.26
N ASP A 693 41.87 -93.73 -42.99
CA ASP A 693 42.36 -92.35 -43.08
C ASP A 693 41.40 -91.45 -43.87
N LYS A 694 40.73 -91.97 -44.92
CA LYS A 694 39.63 -91.26 -45.59
C LYS A 694 38.48 -90.97 -44.62
N ALA A 695 38.13 -91.93 -43.76
CA ALA A 695 37.06 -91.76 -42.75
C ALA A 695 37.47 -90.86 -41.57
N LYS A 696 38.77 -90.67 -41.29
CA LYS A 696 39.25 -89.64 -40.35
C LYS A 696 39.16 -88.26 -41.00
N LEU A 697 39.70 -88.08 -42.21
CA LEU A 697 39.72 -86.79 -42.92
C LEU A 697 38.33 -86.19 -43.15
N LEU A 698 37.29 -87.01 -43.38
CA LEU A 698 35.91 -86.54 -43.48
C LEU A 698 35.38 -86.00 -42.14
N ARG A 699 35.54 -86.74 -41.03
CA ARG A 699 35.16 -86.25 -39.68
C ARG A 699 35.91 -84.97 -39.30
N ASP A 700 37.19 -84.91 -39.65
CA ASP A 700 38.04 -83.74 -39.50
C ASP A 700 37.55 -82.53 -40.32
N ALA A 701 36.91 -82.74 -41.46
CA ALA A 701 36.29 -81.69 -42.25
C ALA A 701 34.95 -81.24 -41.65
N ASP A 702 34.10 -82.16 -41.20
CA ASP A 702 32.83 -81.85 -40.52
C ASP A 702 33.05 -81.12 -39.20
N GLU A 703 34.07 -81.51 -38.43
CA GLU A 703 34.51 -80.78 -37.24
C GLU A 703 35.03 -79.37 -37.54
N ARG A 704 35.61 -79.14 -38.72
CA ARG A 704 36.02 -77.78 -39.15
C ARG A 704 34.80 -76.97 -39.59
N ASN A 705 33.87 -77.57 -40.34
CA ASN A 705 32.64 -76.90 -40.78
C ASN A 705 31.77 -76.48 -39.58
N THR A 706 31.54 -77.37 -38.61
CA THR A 706 30.80 -77.03 -37.38
C THR A 706 31.52 -76.01 -36.49
N LYS A 707 32.85 -75.88 -36.57
CA LYS A 707 33.61 -74.79 -35.93
C LYS A 707 33.45 -73.47 -36.71
N VAL A 708 33.42 -73.50 -38.04
CA VAL A 708 33.17 -72.32 -38.89
C VAL A 708 31.76 -71.78 -38.67
N GLU A 709 30.74 -72.62 -38.62
CA GLU A 709 29.35 -72.21 -38.33
C GLU A 709 29.22 -71.54 -36.96
N LYS A 710 29.83 -72.11 -35.91
CA LYS A 710 29.86 -71.51 -34.57
C LYS A 710 30.60 -70.17 -34.55
N LEU A 711 31.69 -70.05 -35.30
CA LEU A 711 32.41 -68.78 -35.45
C LEU A 711 31.56 -67.74 -36.19
N GLN A 712 30.88 -68.12 -37.27
CA GLN A 712 29.94 -67.25 -37.99
C GLN A 712 28.80 -66.76 -37.11
N GLN A 713 28.21 -67.64 -36.29
CA GLN A 713 27.20 -67.25 -35.29
C GLN A 713 27.76 -66.25 -34.27
N SER A 714 29.00 -66.47 -33.79
CA SER A 714 29.65 -65.55 -32.85
C SER A 714 30.02 -64.19 -33.46
N VAL A 715 30.35 -64.15 -34.76
CA VAL A 715 30.60 -62.90 -35.51
C VAL A 715 29.30 -62.12 -35.64
N LEU A 716 28.19 -62.76 -36.05
CA LEU A 716 26.89 -62.11 -36.17
C LEU A 716 26.39 -61.55 -34.82
N SER A 717 26.60 -62.25 -33.71
CA SER A 717 26.26 -61.70 -32.38
C SER A 717 27.13 -60.48 -32.04
N LEU A 718 28.44 -60.54 -32.28
CA LEU A 718 29.36 -59.42 -32.02
C LEU A 718 29.09 -58.22 -32.93
N GLU A 719 28.66 -58.44 -34.17
CA GLU A 719 28.23 -57.37 -35.09
C GLU A 719 26.97 -56.68 -34.55
N SER A 720 25.98 -57.45 -34.07
CA SER A 720 24.77 -56.87 -33.45
C SER A 720 25.06 -56.09 -32.16
N GLU A 721 26.00 -56.56 -31.33
CA GLU A 721 26.46 -55.84 -30.14
C GLU A 721 27.23 -54.57 -30.52
N ALA A 722 28.05 -54.60 -31.57
CA ALA A 722 28.76 -53.43 -32.07
C ALA A 722 27.82 -52.37 -32.66
N GLU A 723 26.74 -52.77 -33.35
CA GLU A 723 25.70 -51.85 -33.81
C GLU A 723 24.89 -51.26 -32.66
N LEU A 724 24.55 -52.06 -31.64
CA LEU A 724 23.92 -51.56 -30.42
C LEU A 724 24.80 -50.51 -29.73
N LEU A 725 26.09 -50.79 -29.51
CA LEU A 725 27.03 -49.85 -28.92
C LEU A 725 27.22 -48.58 -29.77
N ARG A 726 27.21 -48.69 -31.11
CA ARG A 726 27.24 -47.52 -32.02
C ARG A 726 25.98 -46.65 -31.87
N SER A 727 24.80 -47.26 -31.77
CA SER A 727 23.55 -46.51 -31.56
C SER A 727 23.50 -45.82 -30.19
N GLN A 728 23.98 -46.48 -29.14
CA GLN A 728 24.11 -45.89 -27.80
C GLN A 728 25.12 -44.73 -27.79
N LEU A 729 26.28 -44.87 -28.44
CA LEU A 729 27.25 -43.79 -28.59
C LEU A 729 26.69 -42.61 -29.40
N ALA A 730 25.89 -42.88 -30.43
CA ALA A 730 25.20 -41.84 -31.20
C ALA A 730 24.19 -41.06 -30.32
N ALA A 731 23.34 -41.76 -29.56
CA ALA A 731 22.41 -41.15 -28.61
C ALA A 731 23.14 -40.28 -27.57
N ILE A 732 24.17 -40.81 -26.92
CA ILE A 732 25.00 -40.07 -25.94
C ILE A 732 25.69 -38.87 -26.59
N SER A 733 26.09 -38.96 -27.87
CA SER A 733 26.68 -37.82 -28.59
C SER A 733 25.65 -36.72 -28.89
N GLN A 734 24.40 -37.09 -29.14
CA GLN A 734 23.29 -36.18 -29.38
C GLN A 734 22.83 -35.49 -28.09
N GLU A 735 22.75 -36.23 -26.97
CA GLU A 735 22.49 -35.68 -25.62
C GLU A 735 23.59 -34.71 -25.19
N LYS A 736 24.86 -35.03 -25.45
CA LYS A 736 25.98 -34.10 -25.22
C LYS A 736 25.89 -32.84 -26.07
N LEU A 737 25.35 -32.92 -27.28
CA LEU A 737 25.10 -31.77 -28.16
C LEU A 737 23.96 -30.90 -27.63
N SER A 738 22.84 -31.47 -27.18
CA SER A 738 21.77 -30.70 -26.54
C SER A 738 22.25 -30.06 -25.24
N HIS A 739 22.98 -30.78 -24.39
CA HIS A 739 23.53 -30.20 -23.15
C HIS A 739 24.58 -29.10 -23.41
N ALA A 740 25.34 -29.19 -24.50
CA ALA A 740 26.23 -28.09 -24.91
C ALA A 740 25.43 -26.86 -25.38
N GLN A 741 24.32 -27.07 -26.10
CA GLN A 741 23.39 -26.00 -26.48
C GLN A 741 22.75 -25.36 -25.24
N ASP A 742 22.20 -26.16 -24.32
CA ASP A 742 21.66 -25.71 -23.04
C ASP A 742 22.69 -24.89 -22.23
N ALA A 743 23.93 -25.38 -22.13
CA ALA A 743 25.02 -24.69 -21.44
C ALA A 743 25.33 -23.33 -22.10
N THR A 744 25.40 -23.26 -23.43
CA THR A 744 25.60 -21.99 -24.14
C THR A 744 24.42 -21.02 -23.99
N GLU A 745 23.18 -21.53 -23.92
CA GLU A 745 22.01 -20.68 -23.69
C GLU A 745 21.94 -20.17 -22.24
N LEU A 746 22.28 -21.02 -21.27
CA LEU A 746 22.43 -20.63 -19.86
C LEU A 746 23.55 -19.61 -19.68
N GLN A 747 24.67 -19.75 -20.39
CA GLN A 747 25.77 -18.78 -20.35
C GLN A 747 25.37 -17.44 -20.98
N ARG A 748 24.59 -17.44 -22.08
CA ARG A 748 23.97 -16.22 -22.62
C ARG A 748 23.03 -15.55 -21.61
N LYS A 749 22.12 -16.33 -20.99
CA LYS A 749 21.18 -15.84 -19.97
C LYS A 749 21.90 -15.26 -18.75
N LEU A 750 23.00 -15.89 -18.31
CA LEU A 750 23.85 -15.39 -17.23
C LEU A 750 24.49 -14.04 -17.61
N GLN A 751 24.98 -13.90 -18.85
CA GLN A 751 25.63 -12.68 -19.30
C GLN A 751 24.62 -11.53 -19.51
N GLU A 752 23.39 -11.82 -19.96
CA GLU A 752 22.26 -10.87 -19.98
C GLU A 752 21.78 -10.48 -18.57
N ALA A 753 21.89 -11.37 -17.58
CA ALA A 753 21.64 -11.04 -16.18
C ALA A 753 22.76 -10.15 -15.61
N GLN A 754 24.02 -10.43 -15.94
CA GLN A 754 25.17 -9.62 -15.54
C GLN A 754 25.08 -8.19 -16.10
N SER A 755 24.78 -8.01 -17.39
CA SER A 755 24.64 -6.67 -17.98
C SER A 755 23.49 -5.87 -17.34
N ARG A 756 22.37 -6.53 -17.01
CA ARG A 756 21.26 -5.90 -16.26
C ARG A 756 21.66 -5.50 -14.84
N VAL A 757 22.48 -6.29 -14.15
CA VAL A 757 23.02 -5.93 -12.84
C VAL A 757 23.95 -4.73 -12.96
N GLU A 758 24.85 -4.70 -13.95
CA GLU A 758 25.74 -3.55 -14.20
C GLU A 758 24.96 -2.27 -14.53
N GLU A 759 23.89 -2.37 -15.33
CA GLU A 759 22.95 -1.26 -15.63
C GLU A 759 22.24 -0.75 -14.37
N LEU A 760 21.73 -1.65 -13.52
CA LEU A 760 21.08 -1.30 -12.26
C LEU A 760 22.08 -0.67 -11.27
N GLU A 761 23.30 -1.19 -11.17
CA GLU A 761 24.38 -0.60 -10.37
C GLU A 761 24.82 0.76 -10.90
N ALA A 762 24.80 0.99 -12.22
CA ALA A 762 25.03 2.30 -12.82
C ALA A 762 23.89 3.28 -12.48
N GLY A 763 22.63 2.82 -12.52
CA GLY A 763 21.45 3.57 -12.09
C GLY A 763 21.50 3.95 -10.61
N VAL A 764 21.79 3.01 -9.72
CA VAL A 764 21.98 3.26 -8.28
C VAL A 764 23.12 4.25 -8.05
N ARG A 765 24.26 4.12 -8.76
CA ARG A 765 25.35 5.10 -8.69
C ARG A 765 24.94 6.49 -9.20
N LYS A 766 24.02 6.61 -10.16
CA LYS A 766 23.47 7.89 -10.61
C LYS A 766 22.58 8.52 -9.55
N LEU A 767 21.60 7.77 -9.04
CA LEU A 767 20.70 8.20 -7.96
C LEU A 767 21.47 8.60 -6.68
N MET A 768 22.55 7.90 -6.36
CA MET A 768 23.43 8.27 -5.22
C MET A 768 24.15 9.59 -5.44
N ARG A 769 24.56 9.94 -6.68
CA ARG A 769 25.13 11.27 -6.98
C ARG A 769 24.07 12.36 -6.90
N GLU A 770 22.92 12.15 -7.53
CA GLU A 770 21.80 13.10 -7.49
C GLU A 770 21.33 13.36 -6.05
N LYS A 771 21.31 12.34 -5.20
CA LYS A 771 21.03 12.47 -3.76
C LYS A 771 22.11 13.28 -3.02
N GLU A 772 23.38 13.11 -3.36
CA GLU A 772 24.47 13.85 -2.73
C GLU A 772 24.53 15.30 -3.20
N GLU A 773 24.25 15.56 -4.47
CA GLU A 773 24.07 16.90 -5.06
C GLU A 773 22.88 17.63 -4.41
N LEU A 774 21.74 16.96 -4.23
CA LEU A 774 20.58 17.51 -3.51
C LEU A 774 20.89 17.80 -2.02
N ARG A 775 21.69 16.96 -1.35
CA ARG A 775 22.16 17.21 0.01
C ARG A 775 23.09 18.41 0.10
N GLN A 776 24.01 18.55 -0.85
CA GLN A 776 24.90 19.71 -0.94
C GLN A 776 24.09 20.99 -1.18
N ALA A 777 23.15 20.99 -2.12
CA ALA A 777 22.27 22.14 -2.36
C ALA A 777 21.38 22.50 -1.15
N LEU A 778 20.92 21.51 -0.39
CA LEU A 778 20.18 21.75 0.86
C LEU A 778 21.09 22.34 1.95
N GLN A 779 22.28 21.80 2.14
CA GLN A 779 23.25 22.31 3.09
C GLN A 779 23.70 23.74 2.72
N GLU A 780 23.94 24.02 1.43
CA GLU A 780 24.24 25.36 0.94
C GLU A 780 23.07 26.32 1.22
N GLN A 781 21.80 25.90 1.08
CA GLN A 781 20.66 26.73 1.49
C GLN A 781 20.58 26.95 3.01
N GLU A 782 20.84 25.93 3.83
CA GLU A 782 20.87 26.07 5.30
C GLU A 782 21.99 27.01 5.75
N GLU A 783 23.19 26.89 5.16
CA GLU A 783 24.31 27.79 5.39
C GLU A 783 23.96 29.23 4.96
N GLN A 784 23.39 29.41 3.77
CA GLN A 784 22.96 30.72 3.28
C GLN A 784 21.88 31.36 4.17
N ALA A 785 20.91 30.58 4.64
CA ALA A 785 19.86 31.02 5.57
C ALA A 785 20.43 31.34 6.96
N SER A 786 21.44 30.60 7.43
CA SER A 786 22.13 30.91 8.68
C SER A 786 22.87 32.25 8.59
N VAL A 787 23.52 32.54 7.46
CA VAL A 787 24.23 33.80 7.21
C VAL A 787 23.25 34.97 7.16
N THR A 788 22.12 34.87 6.45
CA THR A 788 21.12 35.96 6.41
C THR A 788 20.49 36.22 7.77
N LEU A 789 20.15 35.17 8.54
CA LEU A 789 19.68 35.32 9.92
C LEU A 789 20.74 35.96 10.83
N GLN A 790 22.02 35.61 10.67
CA GLN A 790 23.10 36.19 11.45
C GLN A 790 23.35 37.66 11.07
N GLU A 791 23.22 38.02 9.80
CA GLU A 791 23.24 39.42 9.36
C GLU A 791 22.06 40.23 9.92
N GLU A 792 20.83 39.70 9.90
CA GLU A 792 19.68 40.37 10.49
C GLU A 792 19.81 40.51 12.01
N THR A 793 20.32 39.47 12.69
CA THR A 793 20.62 39.53 14.13
C THR A 793 21.66 40.62 14.43
N CYS A 794 22.69 40.78 13.59
CA CYS A 794 23.64 41.89 13.70
C CYS A 794 22.99 43.26 13.42
N LYS A 795 22.14 43.39 12.40
CA LYS A 795 21.41 44.64 12.08
C LYS A 795 20.49 45.07 13.24
N LEU A 796 19.71 44.13 13.79
CA LEU A 796 18.86 44.33 14.97
C LEU A 796 19.67 44.61 16.24
N GLY A 797 20.87 44.02 16.37
CA GLY A 797 21.81 44.29 17.44
C GLY A 797 22.35 45.73 17.41
N VAL A 798 22.73 46.22 16.22
CA VAL A 798 23.14 47.62 16.02
C VAL A 798 21.98 48.57 16.29
N GLN A 799 20.78 48.30 15.77
CA GLN A 799 19.59 49.10 16.05
C GLN A 799 19.24 49.16 17.55
N ASN A 800 19.39 48.05 18.28
CA ASN A 800 19.21 48.04 19.74
C ASN A 800 20.25 48.91 20.46
N GLN A 801 21.51 48.89 20.02
CA GLN A 801 22.56 49.76 20.58
C GLN A 801 22.29 51.24 20.27
N GLU A 802 21.83 51.56 19.06
CA GLU A 802 21.41 52.91 18.65
C GLU A 802 20.24 53.41 19.53
N LEU A 803 19.20 52.60 19.72
CA LEU A 803 18.05 52.92 20.57
C LEU A 803 18.44 53.04 22.05
N GLN A 804 19.35 52.19 22.56
CA GLN A 804 19.90 52.33 23.91
C GLN A 804 20.71 53.64 24.06
N HIS A 805 21.47 54.03 23.03
CA HIS A 805 22.19 55.30 23.04
C HIS A 805 21.20 56.47 23.05
N GLN A 806 20.18 56.47 22.20
CA GLN A 806 19.12 57.50 22.17
C GLN A 806 18.37 57.58 23.51
N LEU A 807 18.02 56.45 24.13
CA LEU A 807 17.42 56.41 25.47
C LEU A 807 18.35 57.02 26.54
N SER A 808 19.65 56.75 26.46
CA SER A 808 20.62 57.35 27.39
C SER A 808 20.81 58.86 27.17
N GLU A 809 20.73 59.34 25.93
CA GLU A 809 20.74 60.78 25.62
C GLU A 809 19.46 61.45 26.11
N LEU A 810 18.28 60.85 25.88
CA LEU A 810 17.00 61.33 26.41
C LEU A 810 16.96 61.32 27.94
N GLN A 811 17.66 60.41 28.62
CA GLN A 811 17.86 60.47 30.07
C GLN A 811 18.74 61.66 30.47
N VAL A 812 19.83 61.92 29.75
CA VAL A 812 20.68 63.11 29.99
C VAL A 812 19.91 64.41 29.73
N GLU A 813 19.07 64.46 28.70
CA GLU A 813 18.19 65.60 28.43
C GLU A 813 17.12 65.76 29.51
N ASN A 814 16.48 64.68 29.97
CA ASN A 814 15.56 64.74 31.11
C ASN A 814 16.24 65.28 32.38
N VAL A 815 17.49 64.89 32.65
CA VAL A 815 18.27 65.46 33.78
C VAL A 815 18.59 66.94 33.56
N LYS A 816 18.83 67.40 32.33
CA LYS A 816 18.94 68.84 32.03
C LYS A 816 17.61 69.57 32.24
N VAL A 817 16.49 69.01 31.78
CA VAL A 817 15.15 69.60 31.95
C VAL A 817 14.77 69.65 33.44
N HIS A 818 15.10 68.63 34.23
CA HIS A 818 14.94 68.67 35.69
C HIS A 818 15.79 69.79 36.33
N LYS A 819 17.07 69.92 35.96
CA LYS A 819 17.91 71.04 36.45
C LYS A 819 17.36 72.40 36.04
N LEU A 820 16.91 72.57 34.81
CA LEU A 820 16.27 73.81 34.35
C LEU A 820 14.94 74.07 35.07
N SER A 821 14.20 73.03 35.47
CA SER A 821 12.98 73.14 36.29
C SER A 821 13.31 73.53 37.74
N GLU A 822 14.41 73.02 38.30
CA GLU A 822 14.93 73.42 39.61
C GLU A 822 15.44 74.87 39.58
N GLU A 823 16.21 75.26 38.57
CA GLU A 823 16.64 76.64 38.33
C GLU A 823 15.45 77.59 38.11
N GLN A 824 14.40 77.18 37.38
CA GLN A 824 13.16 77.95 37.27
C GLN A 824 12.42 78.09 38.60
N LYS A 825 12.41 77.05 39.46
CA LYS A 825 11.83 77.14 40.81
C LYS A 825 12.65 78.07 41.71
N GLU A 826 13.97 78.01 41.65
CA GLU A 826 14.84 78.90 42.42
C GLU A 826 14.74 80.35 41.93
N LEU A 827 14.68 80.58 40.61
CA LEU A 827 14.42 81.90 40.03
C LEU A 827 13.02 82.42 40.38
N LYS A 828 11.99 81.55 40.44
CA LYS A 828 10.66 81.92 40.97
C LYS A 828 10.74 82.32 42.45
N SER A 829 11.48 81.59 43.30
CA SER A 829 11.69 81.96 44.72
C SER A 829 12.36 83.32 44.85
N ARG A 830 13.47 83.53 44.13
CA ARG A 830 14.20 84.81 44.12
C ARG A 830 13.36 85.96 43.54
N LEU A 831 12.48 85.68 42.58
CA LEU A 831 11.52 86.67 42.07
C LEU A 831 10.47 87.01 43.13
N SER A 832 9.91 86.03 43.85
CA SER A 832 8.97 86.32 44.96
C SER A 832 9.64 87.06 46.11
N GLU A 833 10.89 86.73 46.46
CA GLU A 833 11.68 87.45 47.47
C GLU A 833 11.97 88.90 47.02
N ALA A 834 12.27 89.11 45.73
CA ALA A 834 12.46 90.44 45.16
C ALA A 834 11.14 91.24 45.04
N GLU A 835 10.01 90.58 44.80
CA GLU A 835 8.68 91.20 44.83
C GLU A 835 8.26 91.58 46.26
N GLU A 836 8.53 90.74 47.26
CA GLU A 836 8.31 91.07 48.67
C GLU A 836 9.21 92.22 49.12
N ALA A 837 10.50 92.22 48.75
CA ALA A 837 11.40 93.35 48.99
C ALA A 837 10.95 94.63 48.27
N ARG A 838 10.43 94.51 47.05
CA ARG A 838 9.84 95.63 46.30
C ARG A 838 8.58 96.15 46.98
N ILE A 839 7.70 95.30 47.49
CA ILE A 839 6.49 95.71 48.22
C ILE A 839 6.89 96.44 49.51
N GLN A 840 7.87 95.92 50.27
CA GLN A 840 8.38 96.61 51.46
C GLN A 840 9.04 97.98 51.13
N ALA A 841 9.72 98.10 50.00
CA ALA A 841 10.25 99.39 49.51
C ALA A 841 9.13 100.32 49.01
N GLN A 842 8.09 99.78 48.37
CA GLN A 842 6.90 100.50 47.92
C GLN A 842 6.14 101.07 49.12
N ASP A 843 5.98 100.32 50.20
CA ASP A 843 5.33 100.78 51.43
C ASP A 843 6.14 101.87 52.17
N GLN A 844 7.48 101.82 52.08
CA GLN A 844 8.33 102.91 52.57
C GLN A 844 8.23 104.16 51.67
N ALA A 845 8.10 103.99 50.35
CA ALA A 845 7.88 105.10 49.41
C ALA A 845 6.49 105.73 49.55
N VAL A 846 5.43 104.94 49.69
CA VAL A 846 4.04 105.43 49.88
C VAL A 846 3.89 106.20 51.19
N ARG A 847 4.62 105.83 52.25
CA ARG A 847 4.70 106.62 53.50
C ARG A 847 5.43 107.97 53.33
N ALA A 848 6.33 108.09 52.35
CA ALA A 848 6.98 109.36 52.00
C ALA A 848 6.11 110.21 51.04
N ASP A 849 5.47 109.59 50.04
CA ASP A 849 4.57 110.28 49.10
C ASP A 849 3.28 110.77 49.77
N ALA A 850 2.77 110.08 50.79
CA ALA A 850 1.66 110.57 51.62
C ALA A 850 1.99 111.89 52.34
N ALA A 851 3.27 112.17 52.63
CA ALA A 851 3.72 113.43 53.23
C ALA A 851 3.95 114.55 52.19
N LEU A 852 4.14 114.21 50.91
CA LEU A 852 4.31 115.17 49.80
C LEU A 852 2.98 115.49 49.08
N SER A 853 2.05 114.55 49.01
CA SER A 853 0.75 114.69 48.34
C SER A 853 -0.12 115.83 48.90
N VAL A 854 -0.02 116.10 50.21
CA VAL A 854 -0.75 117.21 50.87
C VAL A 854 -0.21 118.59 50.45
N ALA A 855 1.03 118.68 49.96
CA ALA A 855 1.67 119.95 49.58
C ALA A 855 1.51 120.32 48.09
N GLN A 856 1.14 119.38 47.21
CA GLN A 856 1.10 119.59 45.75
C GLN A 856 -0.31 119.64 45.15
N ALA A 857 -1.37 119.51 45.95
CA ALA A 857 -2.77 119.61 45.50
C ALA A 857 -3.33 121.06 45.40
N GLN A 858 -2.46 122.07 45.26
CA GLN A 858 -2.85 123.49 45.06
C GLN A 858 -2.08 124.20 43.93
N HIS A 859 -1.73 123.52 42.83
CA HIS A 859 -1.44 124.26 41.60
C HIS A 859 -1.77 123.47 40.32
N LEU A 860 -2.51 124.12 39.42
CA LEU A 860 -2.80 123.74 38.02
C LEU A 860 -3.84 122.61 37.80
N ARG A 861 -5.09 123.07 37.76
CA ARG A 861 -6.04 122.67 36.71
C ARG A 861 -5.46 122.99 35.31
N GLN A 862 -6.04 122.35 34.30
CA GLN A 862 -5.80 122.50 32.85
C GLN A 862 -4.50 121.77 32.41
N GLN A 863 -4.52 120.90 31.40
CA GLN A 863 -5.37 120.92 30.20
C GLN A 863 -5.58 119.53 29.56
N GLN A 864 -6.53 119.48 28.60
CA GLN A 864 -6.70 118.51 27.50
C GLN A 864 -7.45 117.18 27.71
N GLU A 865 -8.67 117.21 27.14
CA GLU A 865 -9.36 116.17 26.35
C GLU A 865 -8.45 115.66 25.20
N ASP A 866 -8.71 114.62 24.39
CA ASP A 866 -9.95 113.89 24.05
C ASP A 866 -9.59 112.57 23.31
N ASN A 867 -10.61 111.82 22.86
CA ASN A 867 -10.61 110.65 21.95
C ASN A 867 -10.44 109.25 22.57
N SER A 868 -11.57 108.59 22.83
CA SER A 868 -11.64 107.12 22.98
C SER A 868 -12.94 106.53 22.40
N CYS A 869 -13.28 106.87 21.14
CA CYS A 869 -14.52 106.41 20.51
C CYS A 869 -14.40 106.00 19.02
N ARG A 870 -13.18 105.77 18.52
CA ARG A 870 -12.93 105.24 17.15
C ARG A 870 -12.41 103.80 17.16
N ASP A 871 -11.48 103.51 18.06
CA ASP A 871 -10.72 102.26 18.06
C ASP A 871 -11.57 101.02 18.39
N TRP A 872 -12.61 101.18 19.22
CA TRP A 872 -13.54 100.08 19.55
C TRP A 872 -14.36 99.57 18.36
N ALA A 873 -14.65 100.42 17.37
CA ALA A 873 -15.38 100.01 16.17
C ALA A 873 -14.48 99.20 15.22
N GLU A 874 -13.24 99.63 15.04
CA GLU A 874 -12.26 98.95 14.18
C GLU A 874 -11.85 97.58 14.77
N VAL A 875 -11.68 97.48 16.10
CA VAL A 875 -11.39 96.21 16.80
C VAL A 875 -12.56 95.22 16.69
N LEU A 876 -13.81 95.65 16.85
CA LEU A 876 -14.97 94.77 16.68
C LEU A 876 -15.15 94.31 15.23
N GLN A 877 -14.89 95.18 14.26
CA GLN A 877 -15.00 94.84 12.85
C GLN A 877 -13.85 93.91 12.37
N ALA A 878 -12.64 94.09 12.90
CA ALA A 878 -11.53 93.15 12.70
C ALA A 878 -11.87 91.75 13.26
N ARG A 879 -12.35 91.68 14.51
CA ARG A 879 -12.67 90.42 15.17
C ARG A 879 -13.80 89.64 14.48
N LEU A 880 -14.80 90.34 13.93
CA LEU A 880 -15.86 89.71 13.13
C LEU A 880 -15.34 89.12 11.81
N MET A 881 -14.41 89.81 11.14
CA MET A 881 -13.78 89.32 9.90
C MET A 881 -12.84 88.13 10.16
N GLU A 882 -12.22 88.08 11.33
CA GLU A 882 -11.33 87.00 11.77
C GLU A 882 -12.12 85.74 12.16
N GLU A 883 -13.23 85.89 12.88
CA GLU A 883 -14.23 84.83 13.11
C GLU A 883 -14.80 84.29 11.79
N GLN A 884 -15.16 85.17 10.83
CA GLN A 884 -15.65 84.73 9.51
C GLN A 884 -14.60 83.93 8.71
N ARG A 885 -13.32 84.29 8.81
CA ARG A 885 -12.22 83.52 8.19
C ARG A 885 -12.03 82.16 8.86
N SER A 886 -12.02 82.13 10.19
CA SER A 886 -11.90 80.89 10.97
C SER A 886 -13.07 79.94 10.67
N ARG A 887 -14.28 80.48 10.48
CA ARG A 887 -15.47 79.71 10.12
C ARG A 887 -15.40 79.11 8.72
N LEU A 888 -14.90 79.87 7.73
CA LEU A 888 -14.66 79.36 6.38
C LEU A 888 -13.54 78.30 6.34
N GLN A 889 -12.50 78.47 7.15
CA GLN A 889 -11.44 77.45 7.29
C GLN A 889 -11.98 76.15 7.90
N LEU A 890 -12.79 76.24 8.96
CA LEU A 890 -13.48 75.07 9.55
C LEU A 890 -14.45 74.38 8.57
N GLU A 891 -15.21 75.14 7.77
CA GLU A 891 -16.07 74.57 6.73
C GLU A 891 -15.26 73.85 5.63
N GLU A 892 -14.10 74.40 5.25
CA GLU A 892 -13.23 73.81 4.23
C GLU A 892 -12.44 72.59 4.75
N GLU A 893 -12.04 72.58 6.02
CA GLU A 893 -11.47 71.42 6.72
C GLU A 893 -12.51 70.30 6.86
N LEU A 894 -13.73 70.61 7.31
CA LEU A 894 -14.84 69.65 7.42
C LEU A 894 -15.15 69.03 6.05
N ARG A 895 -15.24 69.87 5.01
CA ARG A 895 -15.46 69.41 3.62
C ARG A 895 -14.31 68.54 3.10
N GLN A 896 -13.06 68.86 3.44
CA GLN A 896 -11.92 67.98 3.12
C GLN A 896 -12.00 66.65 3.87
N GLN A 897 -12.49 66.63 5.11
CA GLN A 897 -12.65 65.41 5.91
C GLN A 897 -13.84 64.55 5.42
N GLU A 898 -14.95 65.16 4.99
CA GLU A 898 -16.03 64.48 4.25
C GLU A 898 -15.52 63.90 2.93
N GLN A 899 -14.69 64.62 2.19
CA GLN A 899 -14.14 64.14 0.91
C GLN A 899 -13.10 63.00 1.11
N LYS A 900 -12.30 63.05 2.18
CA LYS A 900 -11.40 61.96 2.60
C LYS A 900 -12.17 60.72 3.06
N SER A 901 -13.17 60.86 3.91
CA SER A 901 -14.00 59.74 4.37
C SER A 901 -14.84 59.14 3.24
N SER A 902 -15.40 59.96 2.34
CA SER A 902 -16.11 59.49 1.15
C SER A 902 -15.20 58.70 0.19
N SER A 903 -13.96 59.15 -0.03
CA SER A 903 -12.99 58.39 -0.86
C SER A 903 -12.47 57.13 -0.16
N GLN A 904 -12.34 57.11 1.16
CA GLN A 904 -12.10 55.87 1.93
C GLN A 904 -13.27 54.88 1.84
N ILE A 905 -14.52 55.34 1.94
CA ILE A 905 -15.70 54.48 1.78
C ILE A 905 -15.78 53.90 0.36
N SER A 906 -15.56 54.74 -0.66
CA SER A 906 -15.53 54.28 -2.06
C SER A 906 -14.41 53.26 -2.32
N THR A 907 -13.19 53.49 -1.82
CA THR A 907 -12.10 52.51 -1.97
C THR A 907 -12.33 51.21 -1.20
N LYS A 908 -13.00 51.24 -0.04
CA LYS A 908 -13.44 50.04 0.67
C LYS A 908 -14.55 49.30 -0.09
N GLN A 909 -15.52 50.00 -0.68
CA GLN A 909 -16.54 49.39 -1.55
C GLN A 909 -15.91 48.70 -2.77
N ASP A 910 -14.99 49.39 -3.46
CA ASP A 910 -14.20 48.84 -4.58
C ASP A 910 -13.43 47.56 -4.19
N GLN A 911 -12.90 47.48 -2.96
CA GLN A 911 -12.23 46.31 -2.42
C GLN A 911 -13.21 45.16 -2.16
N TYR A 912 -14.38 45.44 -1.58
CA TYR A 912 -15.43 44.44 -1.38
C TYR A 912 -15.99 43.89 -2.69
N GLU A 913 -16.23 44.75 -3.70
CA GLU A 913 -16.71 44.30 -5.02
C GLU A 913 -15.67 43.39 -5.71
N LYS A 914 -14.38 43.73 -5.66
CA LYS A 914 -13.30 42.88 -6.20
C LYS A 914 -13.19 41.55 -5.44
N ALA A 915 -13.34 41.56 -4.12
CA ALA A 915 -13.35 40.34 -3.31
C ALA A 915 -14.55 39.43 -3.64
N MET A 916 -15.75 40.01 -3.80
CA MET A 916 -16.96 39.28 -4.17
C MET A 916 -16.85 38.68 -5.59
N ALA A 917 -16.31 39.43 -6.56
CA ALA A 917 -16.07 38.91 -7.91
C ALA A 917 -15.05 37.75 -7.90
N ALA A 918 -13.96 37.86 -7.13
CA ALA A 918 -12.97 36.80 -6.98
C ALA A 918 -13.55 35.54 -6.29
N LEU A 919 -14.45 35.71 -5.31
CA LEU A 919 -15.18 34.60 -4.68
C LEU A 919 -16.16 33.92 -5.65
N GLN A 920 -16.89 34.69 -6.45
CA GLN A 920 -17.76 34.13 -7.51
C GLN A 920 -16.94 33.34 -8.53
N GLN A 921 -15.83 33.88 -9.01
CA GLN A 921 -14.96 33.17 -9.95
C GLN A 921 -14.38 31.89 -9.35
N ARG A 922 -13.95 31.90 -8.07
CA ARG A 922 -13.54 30.68 -7.35
C ARG A 922 -14.67 29.66 -7.22
N ALA A 923 -15.91 30.09 -7.00
CA ALA A 923 -17.07 29.19 -6.94
C ALA A 923 -17.36 28.53 -8.30
N GLU A 924 -17.29 29.27 -9.40
CA GLU A 924 -17.43 28.76 -10.76
C GLU A 924 -16.29 27.76 -11.13
N ASP A 925 -15.05 28.06 -10.75
CA ASP A 925 -13.90 27.17 -10.92
C ASP A 925 -14.06 25.86 -10.12
N VAL A 926 -14.61 25.93 -8.90
CA VAL A 926 -14.91 24.74 -8.09
C VAL A 926 -16.07 23.94 -8.69
N GLU A 927 -17.13 24.59 -9.17
CA GLU A 927 -18.23 23.92 -9.86
C GLU A 927 -17.78 23.20 -11.13
N THR A 928 -16.93 23.82 -11.95
CA THR A 928 -16.43 23.20 -13.19
C THR A 928 -15.51 22.01 -12.89
N LYS A 929 -14.61 22.13 -11.91
CA LYS A 929 -13.80 21.00 -11.40
C LYS A 929 -14.68 19.87 -10.86
N LEU A 930 -15.71 20.18 -10.08
CA LEU A 930 -16.67 19.19 -9.55
C LEU A 930 -17.41 18.46 -10.68
N LYS A 931 -17.83 19.18 -11.73
CA LYS A 931 -18.46 18.60 -12.92
C LYS A 931 -17.51 17.68 -13.69
N ALA A 932 -16.24 18.07 -13.85
CA ALA A 932 -15.21 17.23 -14.47
C ALA A 932 -14.92 15.95 -13.67
N VAL A 933 -14.75 16.06 -12.34
CA VAL A 933 -14.53 14.90 -11.45
C VAL A 933 -15.74 13.96 -11.46
N ARG A 934 -16.97 14.48 -11.50
CA ARG A 934 -18.19 13.66 -11.63
C ARG A 934 -18.21 12.86 -12.95
N LEU A 935 -17.80 13.47 -14.07
CA LEU A 935 -17.71 12.79 -15.37
C LEU A 935 -16.63 11.68 -15.35
N LEU A 936 -15.42 11.98 -14.83
CA LEU A 936 -14.36 10.98 -14.68
C LEU A 936 -14.77 9.81 -13.79
N LEU A 937 -15.43 10.07 -12.66
CA LEU A 937 -15.97 9.02 -11.79
C LEU A 937 -17.02 8.18 -12.51
N GLN A 938 -17.91 8.79 -13.29
CA GLN A 938 -18.89 8.05 -14.08
C GLN A 938 -18.22 7.16 -15.13
N GLU A 939 -17.21 7.67 -15.84
CA GLU A 939 -16.46 6.90 -16.84
C GLU A 939 -15.70 5.73 -16.21
N LYS A 940 -14.98 5.94 -15.09
CA LYS A 940 -14.28 4.86 -14.37
C LYS A 940 -15.28 3.82 -13.81
N VAL A 941 -16.49 4.22 -13.39
CA VAL A 941 -17.58 3.29 -13.01
C VAL A 941 -18.09 2.47 -14.21
N GLU A 942 -18.20 3.07 -15.40
CA GLU A 942 -18.58 2.36 -16.62
C GLU A 942 -17.47 1.37 -17.07
N GLN A 943 -16.20 1.78 -17.00
CA GLN A 943 -15.05 0.90 -17.24
C GLN A 943 -15.02 -0.30 -16.27
N LEU A 944 -15.29 -0.09 -14.98
CA LEU A 944 -15.38 -1.18 -13.98
C LEU A 944 -16.56 -2.13 -14.27
N LYS A 945 -17.72 -1.61 -14.69
CA LYS A 945 -18.85 -2.45 -15.13
C LYS A 945 -18.49 -3.32 -16.34
N GLU A 946 -17.78 -2.77 -17.32
CA GLU A 946 -17.29 -3.56 -18.45
C GLU A 946 -16.28 -4.63 -18.03
N GLN A 947 -15.34 -4.29 -17.13
CA GLN A 947 -14.36 -5.26 -16.63
C GLN A 947 -15.05 -6.40 -15.88
N LEU A 948 -16.04 -6.11 -15.03
CA LEU A 948 -16.85 -7.14 -14.37
C LEU A 948 -17.60 -8.03 -15.37
N ALA A 949 -18.16 -7.44 -16.44
CA ALA A 949 -18.83 -8.21 -17.50
C ALA A 949 -17.84 -9.08 -18.31
N ARG A 950 -16.63 -8.60 -18.57
CA ARG A 950 -15.54 -9.40 -19.19
C ARG A 950 -15.10 -10.54 -18.26
N ASN A 951 -14.95 -10.27 -16.96
CA ASN A 951 -14.56 -11.29 -15.97
C ASN A 951 -15.64 -12.37 -15.80
N ALA A 952 -16.92 -11.99 -15.78
CA ALA A 952 -18.04 -12.94 -15.74
C ALA A 952 -18.05 -13.87 -16.96
N LYS A 953 -17.80 -13.34 -18.17
CA LYS A 953 -17.65 -14.14 -19.40
C LYS A 953 -16.44 -15.07 -19.35
N SER A 954 -15.30 -14.59 -18.87
CA SER A 954 -14.09 -15.41 -18.68
C SER A 954 -14.34 -16.55 -17.67
N SER A 955 -15.00 -16.26 -16.55
CA SER A 955 -15.37 -17.26 -15.54
C SER A 955 -16.35 -18.32 -16.08
N ALA A 956 -17.29 -17.94 -16.95
CA ALA A 956 -18.16 -18.89 -17.63
C ALA A 956 -17.36 -19.81 -18.56
N LEU A 957 -16.53 -19.24 -19.45
CA LEU A 957 -15.69 -20.02 -20.36
C LEU A 957 -14.74 -20.96 -19.61
N LEU A 958 -14.17 -20.52 -18.48
CA LEU A 958 -13.33 -21.35 -17.62
C LEU A 958 -14.11 -22.57 -17.08
N LYS A 959 -15.36 -22.38 -16.62
CA LYS A 959 -16.22 -23.48 -16.16
C LYS A 959 -16.54 -24.45 -17.30
N ASP A 960 -16.83 -23.94 -18.49
CA ASP A 960 -17.12 -24.78 -19.66
C ASP A 960 -15.89 -25.64 -20.03
N LEU A 961 -14.68 -25.05 -20.03
CA LEU A 961 -13.42 -25.77 -20.23
C LEU A 961 -13.13 -26.80 -19.12
N TYR A 962 -13.46 -26.51 -17.86
CA TYR A 962 -13.36 -27.51 -16.77
C TYR A 962 -14.35 -28.68 -16.96
N VAL A 963 -15.56 -28.41 -17.45
CA VAL A 963 -16.55 -29.44 -17.78
C VAL A 963 -16.08 -30.28 -18.97
N GLU A 964 -15.55 -29.65 -20.02
CA GLU A 964 -14.98 -30.33 -21.18
C GLU A 964 -13.77 -31.20 -20.80
N ASN A 965 -12.81 -30.68 -20.02
CA ASN A 965 -11.69 -31.46 -19.48
C ASN A 965 -12.17 -32.64 -18.62
N SER A 966 -13.23 -32.48 -17.82
CA SER A 966 -13.84 -33.60 -17.07
C SER A 966 -14.43 -34.68 -18.00
N GLN A 967 -15.03 -34.28 -19.13
CA GLN A 967 -15.55 -35.20 -20.13
C GLN A 967 -14.42 -35.91 -20.89
N LEU A 968 -13.37 -35.19 -21.28
CA LEU A 968 -12.17 -35.74 -21.92
C LEU A 968 -11.44 -36.74 -21.01
N MET A 969 -11.27 -36.43 -19.71
CA MET A 969 -10.71 -37.38 -18.73
C MET A 969 -11.54 -38.65 -18.58
N LYS A 970 -12.88 -38.56 -18.61
CA LYS A 970 -13.77 -39.74 -18.61
C LYS A 970 -13.64 -40.54 -19.91
N ALA A 971 -13.53 -39.87 -21.05
CA ALA A 971 -13.31 -40.53 -22.34
C ALA A 971 -11.96 -41.26 -22.36
N LEU A 972 -10.89 -40.62 -21.89
CA LEU A 972 -9.55 -41.21 -21.72
C LEU A 972 -9.58 -42.44 -20.82
N GLN A 973 -10.23 -42.36 -19.66
CA GLN A 973 -10.36 -43.49 -18.75
C GLN A 973 -11.10 -44.68 -19.40
N VAL A 974 -12.12 -44.41 -20.24
CA VAL A 974 -12.83 -45.45 -21.00
C VAL A 974 -11.95 -46.04 -22.12
N THR A 975 -11.13 -45.24 -22.81
CA THR A 975 -10.21 -45.77 -23.84
C THR A 975 -9.09 -46.58 -23.20
N GLU A 976 -8.50 -46.15 -22.09
CA GLU A 976 -7.54 -46.96 -21.30
C GLU A 976 -8.13 -48.29 -20.84
N GLN A 977 -9.37 -48.29 -20.32
CA GLN A 977 -10.03 -49.53 -19.92
C GLN A 977 -10.29 -50.47 -21.11
N ARG A 978 -10.56 -49.93 -22.30
CA ARG A 978 -10.67 -50.72 -23.54
C ARG A 978 -9.32 -51.27 -23.96
N GLN A 979 -8.25 -50.47 -23.91
CA GLN A 979 -6.88 -50.90 -24.19
C GLN A 979 -6.45 -52.03 -23.24
N LYS A 980 -6.56 -51.83 -21.92
CA LYS A 980 -6.23 -52.86 -20.89
C LYS A 980 -7.04 -54.15 -21.07
N ARG A 981 -8.26 -54.10 -21.62
CA ARG A 981 -9.05 -55.28 -22.00
C ARG A 981 -8.58 -55.92 -23.31
N ALA A 982 -8.08 -55.15 -24.26
CA ALA A 982 -7.49 -55.65 -25.51
C ALA A 982 -6.14 -56.32 -25.24
N GLU A 983 -5.27 -55.70 -24.43
CA GLU A 983 -3.98 -56.25 -23.98
C GLU A 983 -4.17 -57.60 -23.27
N LYS A 984 -5.11 -57.69 -22.31
CA LYS A 984 -5.45 -58.97 -21.65
C LYS A 984 -5.96 -60.04 -22.61
N LYS A 985 -6.69 -59.66 -23.66
CA LYS A 985 -7.11 -60.60 -24.72
C LYS A 985 -5.92 -61.03 -25.58
N ASN A 986 -5.01 -60.11 -25.90
CA ASN A 986 -3.82 -60.42 -26.69
C ASN A 986 -2.90 -61.38 -25.94
N PHE A 987 -2.61 -61.10 -24.67
CA PHE A 987 -1.86 -62.01 -23.78
C PHE A 987 -2.50 -63.41 -23.71
N LEU A 988 -3.83 -63.51 -23.57
CA LEU A 988 -4.53 -64.81 -23.58
C LEU A 988 -4.47 -65.51 -24.96
N LEU A 989 -4.34 -64.76 -26.07
CA LEU A 989 -4.12 -65.33 -27.39
C LEU A 989 -2.67 -65.79 -27.56
N GLU A 990 -1.68 -65.04 -27.06
CA GLU A 990 -0.27 -65.41 -27.00
C GLU A 990 -0.06 -66.69 -26.16
N GLU A 991 -0.70 -66.80 -25.00
CA GLU A 991 -0.71 -68.04 -24.19
C GLU A 991 -1.29 -69.24 -24.96
N LYS A 992 -2.41 -69.03 -25.69
CA LYS A 992 -3.03 -70.08 -26.52
C LYS A 992 -2.15 -70.48 -27.69
N VAL A 993 -1.52 -69.51 -28.37
CA VAL A 993 -0.55 -69.77 -29.44
C VAL A 993 0.68 -70.49 -28.90
N GLY A 994 1.16 -70.12 -27.72
CA GLY A 994 2.24 -70.82 -27.00
C GLY A 994 1.87 -72.27 -26.65
N ALA A 995 0.66 -72.50 -26.16
CA ALA A 995 0.14 -73.84 -25.86
C ALA A 995 -0.05 -74.70 -27.13
N LEU A 996 -0.55 -74.11 -28.22
CA LEU A 996 -0.65 -74.78 -29.53
C LEU A 996 0.74 -75.10 -30.10
N ASN A 997 1.70 -74.18 -30.00
CA ASN A 997 3.10 -74.38 -30.40
C ASN A 997 3.83 -75.40 -29.52
N LYS A 998 3.36 -75.64 -28.29
CA LYS A 998 3.85 -76.71 -27.42
C LYS A 998 3.24 -78.06 -27.83
N LEU A 999 1.92 -78.13 -28.01
CA LEU A 999 1.24 -79.31 -28.54
C LEU A 999 1.80 -79.74 -29.91
N LEU A 1000 2.07 -78.80 -30.82
CA LEU A 1000 2.75 -79.10 -32.09
C LEU A 1000 4.15 -79.67 -31.87
N ARG A 1001 4.94 -79.12 -30.94
CA ARG A 1001 6.27 -79.66 -30.58
C ARG A 1001 6.22 -81.03 -29.91
N ASP A 1002 5.16 -81.36 -29.18
CA ASP A 1002 4.99 -82.65 -28.51
C ASP A 1002 4.43 -83.71 -29.50
N ILE A 1003 3.57 -83.30 -30.44
CA ILE A 1003 2.97 -84.18 -31.45
C ILE A 1003 3.94 -84.50 -32.59
N VAL A 1004 4.67 -83.52 -33.13
CA VAL A 1004 5.54 -83.72 -34.31
C VAL A 1004 6.55 -84.88 -34.12
N PRO A 1005 7.27 -85.00 -32.99
CA PRO A 1005 8.14 -86.16 -32.73
C PRO A 1005 7.38 -87.47 -32.56
N ALA A 1006 6.18 -87.44 -31.97
CA ALA A 1006 5.36 -88.64 -31.79
C ALA A 1006 4.81 -89.17 -33.11
N SER A 1007 4.48 -88.29 -34.08
CA SER A 1007 4.09 -88.66 -35.44
C SER A 1007 5.26 -89.00 -36.37
N LEU A 1008 6.51 -88.70 -35.97
CA LEU A 1008 7.73 -89.10 -36.68
C LEU A 1008 8.36 -90.39 -36.12
N ALA A 1009 7.74 -90.97 -35.08
CA ALA A 1009 8.18 -92.22 -34.43
C ALA A 1009 7.30 -93.44 -34.80
N THR A 1010 6.38 -93.26 -35.75
CA THR A 1010 5.54 -94.29 -36.39
C THR A 1010 5.80 -94.30 -37.89
#